data_AF-A0A356K0V3-F1
#
_entry.id   AF-A0A356K0V3-F1
#
_cell.length_a   1.000
_cell.length_b   1.000
_cell.length_c   1.000
_cell.angle_alpha   90.00
_cell.angle_beta   90.00
_cell.angle_gamma   90.00
#
_symmetry.space_group_name_H-M   'P 1'
#
loop_
_entity.id
_entity.type
_entity.pdbx_description
1 polymer ?
#
loop_
_entity_poly.entity_id
_entity_poly.type
_entity_poly.pdbx_seq_one_letter_code
_entity_poly.pdbx_strand_id
1 'polypeptide(L)'
;MTLLKFNCSKQKTDMLEYGQFADYVHRYAQHHIEENSALESYCSSDYKAVLEAEINGLVADRQVVISSIRNKDYIFVVPYFIEKYNGLFNQIEANISIPFPSINDMPKIVPIDVVTKKQADEIIYGRLDKEEINDRTLYCIVFSKTVPSLIYPSSFPIANLINLALKKLQELMHKEESHDYFLKKLSISNPGKELSIKTFFNQFCANPSTVLDILKNTGDNFYYWSQLCYFIKQDYTKLKDFAPEDITILQSVAIIEIATSYYKSKAAEKLQAQAAFEQLDILMKNPPYYYNLNDIRKMKDKTGIPLLGQYKEEQLMNHLKAKTQESIGNQMPELLIFKVNDGNGYYIFKERVIPLIIRLANDVRILVREALIKSWYNNLKEYELLPEMKENAAFERCLEREVSSIEPVLSALLNASFLPVVAFEDQTPGHITLFRNDSLISYSELLMLSRQELLADAKLKLPFWYAMPIVSFIMKLLFKKPKPKARKEASAALKIQNELKEKESEILKRRDEDDSIDPKNTRRRELRKLAVEIEKEFVPESSTLDRELKGYMHEWNDRIGKQNYENLGEDVNSLIRDYFRKVLRTLKADTFNAERIRRLAESLVDTPSMMKIKNHPALKRYVELYIIKIVKNLPSN
;
A
#
# COMPACT_ATOMS: atom_id res chain seq x y z
N MET A 1 21.61 33.47 28.31
CA MET A 1 20.16 33.22 28.50
C MET A 1 19.71 33.11 29.96
N THR A 2 20.36 32.29 30.80
CA THR A 2 19.96 32.09 32.21
C THR A 2 19.90 33.38 33.03
N LEU A 3 20.91 34.26 32.90
CA LEU A 3 20.95 35.56 33.57
C LEU A 3 19.88 36.55 33.09
N LEU A 4 19.46 36.45 31.83
CA LEU A 4 18.35 37.24 31.28
C LEU A 4 17.03 36.80 31.92
N LYS A 5 16.75 35.49 31.93
CA LYS A 5 15.56 34.92 32.61
C LYS A 5 15.54 35.31 34.09
N PHE A 6 16.65 35.13 34.79
CA PHE A 6 16.76 35.46 36.22
C PHE A 6 16.47 36.94 36.50
N ASN A 7 17.00 37.87 35.69
CA ASN A 7 16.70 39.29 35.84
C ASN A 7 15.23 39.62 35.57
N CYS A 8 14.63 39.06 34.50
CA CYS A 8 13.21 39.22 34.22
C CYS A 8 12.34 38.73 35.38
N SER A 9 12.63 37.56 35.94
CA SER A 9 11.91 37.01 37.10
C SER A 9 12.10 37.87 38.36
N LYS A 10 13.31 38.36 38.62
CA LYS A 10 13.63 39.18 39.81
C LYS A 10 12.95 40.56 39.74
N GLN A 11 12.97 41.19 38.57
CA GLN A 11 12.37 42.51 38.35
C GLN A 11 10.87 42.44 38.05
N LYS A 12 10.33 41.23 37.78
CA LYS A 12 8.96 41.00 37.30
C LYS A 12 8.64 41.81 36.05
N THR A 13 9.62 41.95 35.16
CA THR A 13 9.52 42.74 33.92
C THR A 13 9.83 41.89 32.70
N ASP A 14 9.04 42.09 31.64
CA ASP A 14 9.16 41.40 30.36
C ASP A 14 10.21 42.07 29.43
N MET A 15 10.78 43.21 29.87
CA MET A 15 11.76 44.02 29.16
C MET A 15 12.89 44.46 30.09
N LEU A 16 14.12 44.44 29.59
CA LEU A 16 15.32 44.88 30.31
C LEU A 16 16.01 45.99 29.50
N GLU A 17 16.41 47.09 30.15
CA GLU A 17 17.25 48.09 29.48
C GLU A 17 18.65 47.50 29.26
N TYR A 18 19.11 47.50 28.01
CA TYR A 18 20.37 46.86 27.59
C TYR A 18 21.56 47.36 28.44
N GLY A 19 21.68 48.68 28.62
CA GLY A 19 22.77 49.28 29.40
C GLY A 19 22.78 48.83 30.86
N GLN A 20 21.61 48.77 31.50
CA GLN A 20 21.51 48.31 32.90
C GLN A 20 21.80 46.82 33.04
N PHE A 21 21.38 46.02 32.05
CA PHE A 21 21.68 44.59 32.04
C PHE A 21 23.17 44.32 31.81
N ALA A 22 23.82 45.07 30.91
CA ALA A 22 25.26 44.96 30.67
C ALA A 22 26.08 45.25 31.94
N ASP A 23 25.72 46.32 32.66
CA ASP A 23 26.39 46.67 33.92
C ASP A 23 26.12 45.63 35.03
N TYR A 24 24.93 45.03 35.04
CA TYR A 24 24.62 43.91 35.95
C TYR A 24 25.48 42.68 35.65
N VAL A 25 25.59 42.28 34.37
CA VAL A 25 26.40 41.12 33.96
C VAL A 25 27.88 41.33 34.31
N HIS A 26 28.40 42.55 34.09
CA HIS A 26 29.77 42.89 34.46
C HIS A 26 30.04 42.73 35.97
N ARG A 27 29.15 43.26 36.82
CA ARG A 27 29.26 43.09 38.29
C ARG A 27 29.09 41.63 38.71
N TYR A 28 28.17 40.92 38.09
CA TYR A 28 27.95 39.50 38.38
C TYR A 28 29.19 38.66 38.03
N ALA A 29 29.80 38.92 36.88
CA ALA A 29 31.04 38.27 36.46
C ALA A 29 32.19 38.57 37.43
N GLN A 30 32.35 39.83 37.89
CA GLN A 30 33.39 40.21 38.86
C GLN A 30 33.25 39.48 40.20
N HIS A 31 32.02 39.20 40.64
CA HIS A 31 31.76 38.50 41.91
C HIS A 31 31.86 36.97 41.82
N HIS A 32 31.69 36.38 40.63
CA HIS A 32 31.62 34.91 40.44
C HIS A 32 32.74 34.35 39.54
N ILE A 33 33.78 35.12 39.26
CA ILE A 33 34.94 34.70 38.45
C ILE A 33 35.63 33.44 39.02
N GLU A 34 35.74 33.33 40.34
CA GLU A 34 36.41 32.21 41.01
C GLU A 34 35.61 30.90 40.90
N GLU A 35 34.28 30.99 40.70
CA GLU A 35 33.37 29.85 40.60
C GLU A 35 33.17 29.38 39.15
N ASN A 36 33.37 30.26 38.15
CA ASN A 36 33.12 29.93 36.75
C ASN A 36 34.07 30.68 35.79
N SER A 37 35.07 29.97 35.27
CA SER A 37 36.10 30.51 34.37
C SER A 37 35.55 31.05 33.04
N ALA A 38 34.32 30.70 32.66
CA ALA A 38 33.66 31.21 31.46
C ALA A 38 33.26 32.70 31.55
N LEU A 39 33.29 33.30 32.75
CA LEU A 39 32.88 34.69 32.99
C LEU A 39 34.01 35.71 32.81
N GLU A 40 35.25 35.26 32.59
CA GLU A 40 36.44 36.12 32.50
C GLU A 40 36.34 37.17 31.37
N SER A 41 35.73 36.80 30.23
CA SER A 41 35.50 37.68 29.08
C SER A 41 34.64 38.91 29.42
N TYR A 42 33.75 38.79 30.42
CA TYR A 42 32.83 39.83 30.86
C TYR A 42 33.43 40.82 31.87
N CYS A 43 34.64 40.57 32.37
CA CYS A 43 35.33 41.47 33.30
C CYS A 43 36.32 42.41 32.62
N SER A 44 36.51 42.24 31.30
CA SER A 44 37.32 43.14 30.46
C SER A 44 36.66 44.52 30.27
N SER A 45 37.44 45.52 29.85
CA SER A 45 36.94 46.87 29.53
C SER A 45 35.95 46.89 28.36
N ASP A 46 35.97 45.86 27.50
CA ASP A 46 35.11 45.72 26.32
C ASP A 46 33.91 44.79 26.54
N TYR A 47 33.50 44.57 27.81
CA TYR A 47 32.41 43.67 28.17
C TYR A 47 31.09 43.91 27.42
N LYS A 48 30.83 45.15 26.98
CA LYS A 48 29.66 45.50 26.18
C LYS A 48 29.70 44.89 24.77
N ALA A 49 30.86 44.89 24.12
CA ALA A 49 31.02 44.31 22.79
C ALA A 49 30.90 42.76 22.82
N VAL A 50 31.44 42.14 23.88
CA VAL A 50 31.29 40.69 24.12
C VAL A 50 29.81 40.33 24.31
N LEU A 51 29.10 41.09 25.15
CA LEU A 51 27.68 40.89 25.40
C LEU A 51 26.82 41.14 24.16
N GLU A 52 27.16 42.13 23.34
CA GLU A 52 26.50 42.42 22.07
C GLU A 52 26.60 41.24 21.09
N ALA A 53 27.79 40.63 20.95
CA ALA A 53 27.99 39.46 20.10
C ALA A 53 27.13 38.26 20.55
N GLU A 54 27.06 38.00 21.86
CA GLU A 54 26.22 36.92 22.39
C GLU A 54 24.73 37.20 22.27
N ILE A 55 24.30 38.44 22.53
CA ILE A 55 22.89 38.83 22.36
C ILE A 55 22.50 38.72 20.88
N ASN A 56 23.37 39.11 19.95
CA ASN A 56 23.12 38.94 18.52
C ASN A 56 22.98 37.46 18.13
N GLY A 57 23.74 36.56 18.76
CA GLY A 57 23.54 35.11 18.65
C GLY A 57 22.15 34.67 19.15
N LEU A 58 21.70 35.19 20.29
CA LEU A 58 20.37 34.91 20.84
C LEU A 58 19.22 35.50 20.01
N VAL A 59 19.46 36.62 19.32
CA VAL A 59 18.52 37.22 18.35
C VAL A 59 18.42 36.34 17.11
N ALA A 60 19.55 35.82 16.59
CA ALA A 60 19.54 34.87 15.48
C ALA A 60 18.76 33.58 15.82
N ASP A 61 18.87 33.11 17.07
CA ASP A 61 18.12 31.96 17.60
C ASP A 61 16.66 32.29 18.01
N ARG A 62 16.20 33.54 17.79
CA ARG A 62 14.86 34.06 18.14
C ARG A 62 14.49 33.98 19.63
N GLN A 63 15.47 33.89 20.51
CA GLN A 63 15.23 33.87 21.96
C GLN A 63 15.07 35.28 22.54
N VAL A 64 15.58 36.29 21.83
CA VAL A 64 15.59 37.69 22.25
C VAL A 64 15.19 38.58 21.07
N VAL A 65 14.47 39.66 21.36
CA VAL A 65 14.21 40.76 20.41
C VAL A 65 14.73 42.05 21.03
N ILE A 66 15.45 42.86 20.25
CA ILE A 66 15.93 44.18 20.68
C ILE A 66 15.08 45.24 20.00
N SER A 67 14.63 46.24 20.76
CA SER A 67 13.96 47.41 20.19
C SER A 67 14.31 48.67 20.95
N SER A 68 14.51 49.76 20.21
CA SER A 68 14.86 51.07 20.77
C SER A 68 13.61 51.87 21.10
N ILE A 69 13.44 52.21 22.38
CA ILE A 69 12.30 53.02 22.87
C ILE A 69 12.89 54.29 23.50
N ARG A 70 12.52 55.46 22.95
CA ARG A 70 12.98 56.78 23.44
C ARG A 70 14.52 56.86 23.60
N ASN A 71 15.26 56.46 22.56
CA ASN A 71 16.74 56.44 22.48
C ASN A 71 17.44 55.50 23.48
N LYS A 72 16.75 54.49 24.00
CA LYS A 72 17.33 53.42 24.82
C LYS A 72 16.97 52.06 24.23
N ASP A 73 17.93 51.15 24.21
CA ASP A 73 17.72 49.79 23.71
C ASP A 73 17.17 48.89 24.82
N TYR A 74 16.09 48.19 24.50
CA TYR A 74 15.45 47.23 25.39
C TYR A 74 15.54 45.82 24.82
N ILE A 75 15.82 44.88 25.71
CA ILE A 75 15.90 43.45 25.46
C ILE A 75 14.57 42.82 25.88
N PHE A 76 13.85 42.24 24.93
CA PHE A 76 12.64 41.46 25.14
C PHE A 76 12.96 39.98 25.12
N VAL A 77 12.67 39.27 26.21
CA VAL A 77 13.09 37.87 26.41
C VAL A 77 11.93 36.93 26.07
N VAL A 78 11.94 36.34 24.87
CA VAL A 78 10.83 35.52 24.33
C VAL A 78 10.48 34.33 25.25
N PRO A 79 11.44 33.54 25.77
CA PRO A 79 11.14 32.46 26.70
C PRO A 79 10.41 32.88 27.99
N TYR A 80 10.61 34.10 28.47
CA TYR A 80 9.89 34.62 29.64
C TYR A 80 8.41 34.89 29.31
N PHE A 81 8.13 35.41 28.10
CA PHE A 81 6.75 35.52 27.61
C PHE A 81 6.10 34.13 27.49
N ILE A 82 6.83 33.13 26.98
CA ILE A 82 6.32 31.75 26.86
C ILE A 82 5.95 31.20 28.24
N GLU A 83 6.81 31.33 29.25
CA GLU A 83 6.52 30.90 30.63
C GLU A 83 5.27 31.61 31.19
N LYS A 84 5.16 32.93 30.97
CA LYS A 84 4.00 33.73 31.40
C LYS A 84 2.70 33.27 30.75
N TYR A 85 2.68 33.10 29.42
CA TYR A 85 1.49 32.66 28.72
C TYR A 85 1.16 31.18 29.00
N ASN A 86 2.16 30.33 29.18
CA ASN A 86 1.93 28.94 29.62
C ASN A 86 1.26 28.91 31.01
N GLY A 87 1.72 29.76 31.93
CA GLY A 87 1.05 29.99 33.21
C GLY A 87 -0.41 30.45 33.07
N LEU A 88 -0.71 31.35 32.13
CA LEU A 88 -2.08 31.77 31.82
C LEU A 88 -2.94 30.62 31.27
N PHE A 89 -2.41 29.78 30.37
CA PHE A 89 -3.13 28.62 29.86
C PHE A 89 -3.43 27.59 30.97
N ASN A 90 -2.51 27.38 31.90
CA ASN A 90 -2.75 26.55 33.09
C ASN A 90 -3.82 27.15 34.01
N GLN A 91 -3.89 28.49 34.12
CA GLN A 91 -4.97 29.16 34.85
C GLN A 91 -6.33 29.02 34.15
N ILE A 92 -6.37 29.10 32.82
CA ILE A 92 -7.58 28.85 32.02
C ILE A 92 -8.06 27.41 32.20
N GLU A 93 -7.14 26.44 32.32
CA GLU A 93 -7.49 25.06 32.61
C GLU A 93 -8.15 24.89 33.99
N ALA A 94 -7.69 25.65 34.99
CA ALA A 94 -8.29 25.67 36.33
C ALA A 94 -9.61 26.44 36.39
N ASN A 95 -9.74 27.54 35.63
CA ASN A 95 -10.95 28.35 35.55
C ASN A 95 -11.26 28.70 34.09
N ILE A 96 -12.24 27.98 33.53
CA ILE A 96 -12.57 28.02 32.12
C ILE A 96 -13.18 29.36 31.66
N SER A 97 -13.73 30.15 32.59
CA SER A 97 -14.33 31.46 32.28
C SER A 97 -13.29 32.52 31.92
N ILE A 98 -11.99 32.29 32.20
CA ILE A 98 -10.90 33.20 31.83
C ILE A 98 -10.77 33.25 30.29
N PRO A 99 -10.84 34.43 29.64
CA PRO A 99 -10.76 34.53 28.19
C PRO A 99 -9.39 34.13 27.66
N PHE A 100 -9.37 33.71 26.40
CA PHE A 100 -8.12 33.39 25.72
C PHE A 100 -7.26 34.64 25.47
N PRO A 101 -5.92 34.55 25.58
CA PRO A 101 -5.03 35.70 25.40
C PRO A 101 -5.00 36.14 23.94
N SER A 102 -5.29 37.41 23.69
CA SER A 102 -5.26 38.04 22.38
C SER A 102 -3.98 38.89 22.19
N ILE A 103 -3.68 39.26 20.94
CA ILE A 103 -2.57 40.18 20.65
C ILE A 103 -2.78 41.57 21.27
N ASN A 104 -4.04 41.96 21.51
CA ASN A 104 -4.38 43.25 22.09
C ASN A 104 -4.09 43.30 23.60
N ASP A 105 -3.95 42.14 24.25
CA ASP A 105 -3.60 42.05 25.67
C ASP A 105 -2.09 42.26 25.89
N MET A 106 -1.29 42.24 24.82
CA MET A 106 0.13 42.53 24.89
C MET A 106 0.36 44.05 24.99
N PRO A 107 1.28 44.53 25.86
CA PRO A 107 1.56 45.95 25.98
C PRO A 107 2.04 46.54 24.65
N LYS A 108 1.54 47.72 24.27
CA LYS A 108 1.91 48.42 23.00
C LYS A 108 3.41 48.71 22.83
N ILE A 109 4.18 48.60 23.91
CA ILE A 109 5.63 48.81 23.94
C ILE A 109 6.38 47.56 23.43
N VAL A 110 5.74 46.38 23.46
CA VAL A 110 6.36 45.12 23.02
C VAL A 110 6.40 45.06 21.49
N PRO A 111 7.57 44.78 20.88
CA PRO A 111 7.69 44.61 19.44
C PRO A 111 6.88 43.43 18.92
N ILE A 112 6.29 43.59 17.73
CA ILE A 112 5.51 42.52 17.08
C ILE A 112 6.40 41.30 16.78
N ASP A 113 7.71 41.50 16.60
CA ASP A 113 8.69 40.46 16.30
C ASP A 113 8.89 39.45 17.44
N VAL A 114 8.43 39.76 18.66
CA VAL A 114 8.37 38.81 19.79
C VAL A 114 7.46 37.63 19.45
N VAL A 115 6.50 37.82 18.55
CA VAL A 115 5.48 36.83 18.21
C VAL A 115 5.57 36.42 16.74
N THR A 116 5.61 35.12 16.48
CA THR A 116 5.56 34.56 15.13
C THR A 116 4.11 34.38 14.69
N LYS A 117 3.67 35.19 13.73
CA LYS A 117 2.33 35.08 13.12
C LYS A 117 2.27 33.86 12.20
N LYS A 118 1.25 33.02 12.37
CA LYS A 118 0.96 31.87 11.52
C LYS A 118 -0.55 31.66 11.39
N GLN A 119 -0.98 31.07 10.27
CA GLN A 119 -2.39 30.74 10.08
C GLN A 119 -2.81 29.58 10.99
N ALA A 120 -4.06 29.59 11.43
CA ALA A 120 -4.57 28.62 12.39
C ALA A 120 -4.55 27.17 11.89
N ASP A 121 -4.88 26.94 10.63
CA ASP A 121 -4.83 25.64 9.98
C ASP A 121 -3.41 25.07 9.92
N GLU A 122 -2.43 25.86 9.48
CA GLU A 122 -1.02 25.45 9.41
C GLU A 122 -0.47 25.01 10.77
N ILE A 123 -0.75 25.76 11.84
CA ILE A 123 -0.27 25.43 13.18
C ILE A 123 -0.99 24.20 13.70
N ILE A 124 -2.32 24.18 13.65
CA ILE A 124 -3.11 23.10 14.26
C ILE A 124 -2.80 21.78 13.54
N TYR A 125 -2.75 21.75 12.21
CA TYR A 125 -2.45 20.54 11.45
C TYR A 125 -1.00 20.09 11.70
N GLY A 126 -0.03 21.00 11.55
CA GLY A 126 1.37 20.67 11.74
C GLY A 126 1.67 20.11 13.13
N ARG A 127 1.05 20.67 14.18
CA ARG A 127 1.23 20.23 15.57
C ARG A 127 0.47 18.95 15.91
N LEU A 128 -0.66 18.67 15.25
CA LEU A 128 -1.40 17.42 15.41
C LEU A 128 -0.74 16.25 14.67
N ASP A 129 -0.05 16.49 13.55
CA ASP A 129 0.73 15.47 12.85
C ASP A 129 2.05 15.16 13.59
N LYS A 130 2.73 16.19 14.12
CA LYS A 130 3.97 16.05 14.88
C LYS A 130 4.06 17.08 16.01
N GLU A 131 4.01 16.58 17.24
CA GLU A 131 4.13 17.43 18.42
C GLU A 131 5.60 17.77 18.71
N GLU A 132 5.93 19.07 18.77
CA GLU A 132 7.30 19.55 19.07
C GLU A 132 7.26 20.67 20.12
N ILE A 133 7.21 20.29 21.40
CA ILE A 133 7.19 21.23 22.52
C ILE A 133 8.56 21.92 22.59
N ASN A 134 8.57 23.26 22.59
CA ASN A 134 9.80 24.04 22.75
C ASN A 134 9.53 25.40 23.41
N ASP A 135 10.59 26.04 23.91
CA ASP A 135 10.52 27.36 24.55
C ASP A 135 11.05 28.47 23.65
N ARG A 136 10.97 28.30 22.33
CA ARG A 136 11.62 29.21 21.37
C ARG A 136 10.64 30.09 20.62
N THR A 137 9.37 29.72 20.53
CA THR A 137 8.42 30.44 19.66
C THR A 137 7.11 30.75 20.36
N LEU A 138 6.83 32.04 20.53
CA LEU A 138 5.48 32.48 20.86
C LEU A 138 4.70 32.66 19.55
N TYR A 139 3.58 31.97 19.38
CA TYR A 139 2.75 32.08 18.19
C TYR A 139 1.64 33.11 18.35
N CYS A 140 1.35 33.83 17.27
CA CYS A 140 0.09 34.55 17.07
C CYS A 140 -0.69 33.76 16.04
N ILE A 141 -1.69 33.02 16.51
CA ILE A 141 -2.61 32.27 15.66
C ILE A 141 -3.57 33.26 15.02
N VAL A 142 -3.45 33.39 13.70
CA VAL A 142 -4.32 34.24 12.89
C VAL A 142 -5.47 33.38 12.36
N PHE A 143 -6.69 33.81 12.63
CA PHE A 143 -7.91 33.20 12.12
C PHE A 143 -8.47 34.01 10.92
N SER A 144 -9.57 33.56 10.33
CA SER A 144 -10.29 34.30 9.27
C SER A 144 -10.71 35.70 9.74
N LYS A 145 -10.92 36.65 8.79
CA LYS A 145 -11.14 38.10 9.03
C LYS A 145 -12.14 38.49 10.12
N THR A 146 -13.06 37.61 10.52
CA THR A 146 -14.09 37.88 11.53
C THR A 146 -13.71 37.43 12.95
N VAL A 147 -12.58 36.75 13.15
CA VAL A 147 -12.18 36.19 14.45
C VAL A 147 -10.86 36.80 14.92
N PRO A 148 -10.79 37.39 16.12
CA PRO A 148 -9.55 37.96 16.66
C PRO A 148 -8.45 36.91 16.88
N SER A 149 -7.19 37.31 16.66
CA SER A 149 -6.03 36.42 16.82
C SER A 149 -5.79 36.00 18.26
N LEU A 150 -5.25 34.78 18.44
CA LEU A 150 -4.90 34.17 19.73
C LEU A 150 -3.39 34.12 19.92
N ILE A 151 -2.89 34.38 21.12
CA ILE A 151 -1.50 34.10 21.51
C ILE A 151 -1.40 32.66 22.01
N TYR A 152 -0.44 31.90 21.49
CA TYR A 152 -0.25 30.49 21.83
C TYR A 152 1.24 30.17 22.05
N PRO A 153 1.64 29.71 23.25
CA PRO A 153 3.02 29.33 23.52
C PRO A 153 3.35 27.95 22.93
N SER A 154 4.52 27.82 22.29
CA SER A 154 5.01 26.54 21.74
C SER A 154 5.25 25.45 22.79
N SER A 155 5.28 25.81 24.08
CA SER A 155 5.44 24.89 25.20
C SER A 155 4.13 24.22 25.63
N PHE A 156 2.98 24.69 25.15
CA PHE A 156 1.66 24.16 25.54
C PHE A 156 1.14 23.16 24.49
N PRO A 157 0.71 21.94 24.85
CA PRO A 157 0.22 20.95 23.89
C PRO A 157 -0.98 21.42 23.06
N ILE A 158 -0.99 21.14 21.75
CA ILE A 158 -2.09 21.59 20.87
C ILE A 158 -3.40 20.85 21.19
N ALA A 159 -3.31 19.59 21.61
CA ALA A 159 -4.46 18.82 22.08
C ALA A 159 -5.12 19.48 23.30
N ASN A 160 -4.32 20.09 24.19
CA ASN A 160 -4.84 20.80 25.35
C ASN A 160 -5.53 22.10 24.93
N LEU A 161 -5.02 22.82 23.93
CA LEU A 161 -5.70 24.00 23.38
C LEU A 161 -7.08 23.63 22.82
N ILE A 162 -7.17 22.53 22.06
CA ILE A 162 -8.45 22.03 21.52
C ILE A 162 -9.39 21.63 22.67
N ASN A 163 -8.88 20.96 23.70
CA ASN A 163 -9.65 20.63 24.91
C ASN A 163 -10.21 21.88 25.60
N LEU A 164 -9.41 22.94 25.76
CA LEU A 164 -9.87 24.20 26.35
C LEU A 164 -10.95 24.87 25.49
N ALA A 165 -10.80 24.86 24.17
CA ALA A 165 -11.84 25.37 23.25
C ALA A 165 -13.15 24.58 23.39
N LEU A 166 -13.07 23.25 23.48
CA LEU A 166 -14.23 22.38 23.69
C LEU A 166 -14.91 22.65 25.03
N LYS A 167 -14.15 22.76 26.12
CA LYS A 167 -14.67 23.08 27.46
C LYS A 167 -15.35 24.45 27.51
N LYS A 168 -14.82 25.46 26.82
CA LYS A 168 -15.44 26.79 26.69
C LYS A 168 -16.79 26.73 25.97
N LEU A 169 -16.89 25.95 24.89
CA LEU A 169 -18.19 25.73 24.24
C LEU A 169 -19.15 24.91 25.12
N GLN A 170 -18.65 23.95 25.90
CA GLN A 170 -19.48 23.24 26.86
C GLN A 170 -20.04 24.21 27.90
N GLU A 171 -19.23 25.09 28.49
CA GLU A 171 -19.69 26.09 29.46
C GLU A 171 -20.82 26.96 28.88
N LEU A 172 -20.70 27.36 27.61
CA LEU A 172 -21.79 28.03 26.89
C LEU A 172 -23.04 27.16 26.81
N MET A 173 -22.90 25.88 26.45
CA MET A 173 -24.03 24.94 26.35
C MET A 173 -24.64 24.51 27.68
N HIS A 174 -23.95 24.71 28.81
CA HIS A 174 -24.53 24.43 30.13
C HIS A 174 -25.49 25.54 30.59
N LYS A 175 -25.49 26.71 29.93
CA LYS A 175 -26.50 27.75 30.15
C LYS A 175 -27.81 27.29 29.51
N GLU A 176 -28.87 27.07 30.30
CA GLU A 176 -30.16 26.51 29.84
C GLU A 176 -30.71 27.20 28.58
N GLU A 177 -30.64 28.53 28.52
CA GLU A 177 -31.10 29.31 27.36
C GLU A 177 -30.33 28.97 26.07
N SER A 178 -29.01 28.80 26.17
CA SER A 178 -28.14 28.47 25.04
C SER A 178 -28.27 27.00 24.64
N HIS A 179 -28.38 26.11 25.64
CA HIS A 179 -28.62 24.68 25.46
C HIS A 179 -29.81 24.43 24.55
N ASP A 180 -30.99 24.91 24.97
CA ASP A 180 -32.26 24.63 24.30
C ASP A 180 -32.33 25.33 22.94
N TYR A 181 -31.76 26.53 22.84
CA TYR A 181 -31.67 27.27 21.59
C TYR A 181 -30.89 26.48 20.52
N PHE A 182 -29.64 26.08 20.80
CA PHE A 182 -28.81 25.39 19.81
C PHE A 182 -29.30 23.97 19.54
N LEU A 183 -29.81 23.26 20.54
CA LEU A 183 -30.43 21.94 20.36
C LEU A 183 -31.65 22.01 19.43
N LYS A 184 -32.53 22.99 19.63
CA LYS A 184 -33.69 23.23 18.77
C LYS A 184 -33.26 23.61 17.36
N LYS A 185 -32.27 24.50 17.21
CA LYS A 185 -31.75 24.96 15.91
C LYS A 185 -31.13 23.81 15.09
N LEU A 186 -30.35 22.95 15.74
CA LEU A 186 -29.81 21.72 15.13
C LEU A 186 -30.93 20.75 14.72
N SER A 187 -31.94 20.56 15.57
CA SER A 187 -33.05 19.63 15.31
C SER A 187 -33.91 20.09 14.13
N ILE A 188 -34.25 21.38 14.05
CA ILE A 188 -35.04 21.95 12.93
C ILE A 188 -34.30 21.81 11.60
N SER A 189 -32.98 21.96 11.62
CA SER A 189 -32.14 21.89 10.42
C SER A 189 -31.94 20.46 9.88
N ASN A 190 -32.38 19.44 10.63
CA ASN A 190 -32.18 18.03 10.32
C ASN A 190 -33.44 17.20 10.62
N PRO A 191 -34.53 17.39 9.84
CA PRO A 191 -35.79 16.69 10.06
C PRO A 191 -35.58 15.17 10.01
N GLY A 192 -36.16 14.45 10.98
CA GLY A 192 -36.07 12.99 11.08
C GLY A 192 -34.82 12.43 11.77
N LYS A 193 -33.87 13.28 12.20
CA LYS A 193 -32.65 12.86 12.93
C LYS A 193 -32.58 13.38 14.39
N GLU A 194 -33.72 13.73 14.96
CA GLU A 194 -33.80 14.37 16.29
C GLU A 194 -33.17 13.52 17.40
N LEU A 195 -33.37 12.20 17.38
CA LEU A 195 -32.80 11.29 18.39
C LEU A 195 -31.26 11.27 18.32
N SER A 196 -30.69 11.20 17.12
CA SER A 196 -29.23 11.25 16.93
C SER A 196 -28.64 12.59 17.37
N ILE A 197 -29.34 13.69 17.10
CA ILE A 197 -28.91 15.04 17.52
C ILE A 197 -28.98 15.19 19.03
N LYS A 198 -30.07 14.74 19.68
CA LYS A 198 -30.17 14.72 21.14
C LYS A 198 -29.06 13.87 21.76
N THR A 199 -28.77 12.71 21.17
CA THR A 199 -27.69 11.82 21.64
C THR A 199 -26.32 12.51 21.50
N PHE A 200 -26.03 13.11 20.35
CA PHE A 200 -24.81 13.88 20.11
C PHE A 200 -24.66 15.04 21.10
N PHE A 201 -25.71 15.85 21.27
CA PHE A 201 -25.69 17.03 22.13
C PHE A 201 -25.55 16.65 23.61
N ASN A 202 -26.26 15.61 24.06
CA ASN A 202 -26.14 15.09 25.42
C ASN A 202 -24.75 14.49 25.68
N GLN A 203 -24.18 13.75 24.72
CA GLN A 203 -22.82 13.21 24.83
C GLN A 203 -21.78 14.34 24.89
N PHE A 204 -21.97 15.40 24.12
CA PHE A 204 -21.12 16.59 24.19
C PHE A 204 -21.22 17.26 25.56
N CYS A 205 -22.41 17.43 26.13
CA CYS A 205 -22.59 18.12 27.42
C CYS A 205 -22.22 17.26 28.64
N ALA A 206 -22.31 15.93 28.57
CA ALA A 206 -22.23 15.06 29.75
C ALA A 206 -20.85 14.98 30.43
N ASN A 207 -19.74 14.91 29.67
CA ASN A 207 -18.41 14.66 30.24
C ASN A 207 -17.32 15.57 29.63
N PRO A 208 -16.80 16.57 30.37
CA PRO A 208 -15.75 17.49 29.89
C PRO A 208 -14.39 16.85 29.61
N SER A 209 -14.09 15.70 30.23
CA SER A 209 -12.80 15.02 30.07
C SER A 209 -12.70 14.15 28.82
N THR A 210 -13.83 13.68 28.26
CA THR A 210 -13.85 12.75 27.13
C THR A 210 -14.20 13.39 25.79
N VAL A 211 -14.45 14.70 25.77
CA VAL A 211 -14.96 15.42 24.58
C VAL A 211 -14.02 15.34 23.39
N LEU A 212 -12.71 15.43 23.62
CA LEU A 212 -11.75 15.34 22.53
C LEU A 212 -11.69 13.92 21.94
N ASP A 213 -11.89 12.90 22.75
CA ASP A 213 -11.97 11.52 22.26
C ASP A 213 -13.28 11.27 21.52
N ILE A 214 -14.37 11.92 21.97
CA ILE A 214 -15.63 11.98 21.21
C ILE A 214 -15.34 12.61 19.85
N LEU A 215 -14.70 13.80 19.80
CA LEU A 215 -14.36 14.52 18.56
C LEU A 215 -13.50 13.68 17.60
N LYS A 216 -12.50 12.96 18.12
CA LYS A 216 -11.63 12.06 17.32
C LYS A 216 -12.40 10.90 16.69
N ASN A 217 -13.31 10.29 17.45
CA ASN A 217 -14.02 9.07 17.07
C ASN A 217 -15.45 9.33 16.59
N THR A 218 -15.76 10.58 16.22
CA THR A 218 -17.13 11.02 15.97
C THR A 218 -17.79 10.33 14.75
N GLY A 219 -17.00 9.79 13.81
CA GLY A 219 -17.52 9.14 12.61
C GLY A 219 -18.47 10.07 11.84
N ASP A 220 -19.70 9.63 11.59
CA ASP A 220 -20.68 10.41 10.83
C ASP A 220 -21.16 11.72 11.52
N ASN A 221 -20.93 11.89 12.83
CA ASN A 221 -21.39 13.11 13.52
C ASN A 221 -20.44 14.32 13.34
N PHE A 222 -19.36 14.23 12.53
CA PHE A 222 -18.55 15.40 12.13
C PHE A 222 -19.41 16.50 11.49
N TYR A 223 -20.50 16.10 10.85
CA TYR A 223 -21.48 17.02 10.28
C TYR A 223 -22.19 17.86 11.36
N TYR A 224 -22.59 17.26 12.49
CA TYR A 224 -23.24 17.98 13.59
C TYR A 224 -22.30 18.96 14.27
N TRP A 225 -21.01 18.60 14.44
CA TRP A 225 -19.99 19.55 14.91
C TRP A 225 -19.85 20.75 13.99
N SER A 226 -19.77 20.51 12.68
CA SER A 226 -19.62 21.56 11.68
C SER A 226 -20.84 22.49 11.66
N GLN A 227 -22.05 21.93 11.76
CA GLN A 227 -23.29 22.71 11.84
C GLN A 227 -23.38 23.53 13.13
N LEU A 228 -23.02 22.94 14.27
CA LEU A 228 -23.04 23.62 15.56
C LEU A 228 -22.09 24.83 15.55
N CYS A 229 -20.86 24.63 15.09
CA CYS A 229 -19.87 25.70 14.91
C CYS A 229 -20.38 26.79 13.98
N TYR A 230 -20.98 26.40 12.85
CA TYR A 230 -21.57 27.35 11.89
C TYR A 230 -22.68 28.20 12.52
N PHE A 231 -23.60 27.61 13.28
CA PHE A 231 -24.69 28.36 13.91
C PHE A 231 -24.20 29.32 14.98
N ILE A 232 -23.24 28.91 15.81
CA ILE A 232 -22.64 29.80 16.82
C ILE A 232 -21.96 30.96 16.10
N LYS A 233 -21.10 30.69 15.11
CA LYS A 233 -20.40 31.72 14.34
C LYS A 233 -21.37 32.70 13.66
N GLN A 234 -22.45 32.20 13.07
CA GLN A 234 -23.46 33.03 12.40
C GLN A 234 -24.16 34.00 13.35
N ASP A 235 -24.41 33.60 14.59
CA ASP A 235 -25.12 34.45 15.56
C ASP A 235 -24.18 35.48 16.18
N TYR A 236 -22.96 35.08 16.54
CA TYR A 236 -21.98 35.99 17.14
C TYR A 236 -21.39 36.99 16.15
N THR A 237 -21.27 36.66 14.86
CA THR A 237 -20.80 37.61 13.83
C THR A 237 -21.79 38.75 13.52
N LYS A 238 -23.04 38.66 13.96
CA LYS A 238 -24.04 39.75 13.82
C LYS A 238 -23.86 40.83 14.89
N LEU A 239 -23.07 40.58 15.93
CA LEU A 239 -22.78 41.55 16.99
C LEU A 239 -21.85 42.65 16.46
N LYS A 240 -22.14 43.91 16.78
CA LYS A 240 -21.34 45.06 16.35
C LYS A 240 -20.10 45.29 17.21
N ASP A 241 -20.22 45.02 18.51
CA ASP A 241 -19.15 45.14 19.50
C ASP A 241 -18.94 43.78 20.18
N PHE A 242 -17.71 43.28 20.15
CA PHE A 242 -17.38 41.98 20.76
C PHE A 242 -16.89 42.18 22.20
N ALA A 243 -17.59 41.58 23.17
CA ALA A 243 -17.05 41.44 24.51
C ALA A 243 -15.91 40.40 24.53
N PRO A 244 -15.01 40.42 25.54
CA PRO A 244 -13.97 39.40 25.68
C PRO A 244 -14.51 37.96 25.73
N GLU A 245 -15.71 37.78 26.26
CA GLU A 245 -16.45 36.51 26.28
C GLU A 245 -16.85 36.07 24.86
N ASP A 246 -17.37 36.99 24.04
CA ASP A 246 -17.76 36.73 22.64
C ASP A 246 -16.54 36.36 21.78
N ILE A 247 -15.42 37.08 21.98
CA ILE A 247 -14.14 36.80 21.29
C ILE A 247 -13.67 35.38 21.60
N THR A 248 -13.74 35.00 22.88
CA THR A 248 -13.31 33.68 23.35
C THR A 248 -14.14 32.56 22.76
N ILE A 249 -15.46 32.76 22.62
CA ILE A 249 -16.36 31.80 21.96
C ILE A 249 -16.01 31.68 20.48
N LEU A 250 -15.83 32.80 19.77
CA LEU A 250 -15.46 32.81 18.35
C LEU A 250 -14.11 32.13 18.08
N GLN A 251 -13.11 32.36 18.93
CA GLN A 251 -11.82 31.68 18.86
C GLN A 251 -11.96 30.18 19.12
N SER A 252 -12.78 29.79 20.11
CA SER A 252 -13.05 28.38 20.41
C SER A 252 -13.70 27.66 19.23
N VAL A 253 -14.72 28.28 18.62
CA VAL A 253 -15.37 27.78 17.41
C VAL A 253 -14.36 27.61 16.27
N ALA A 254 -13.51 28.59 16.01
CA ALA A 254 -12.52 28.52 14.94
C ALA A 254 -11.51 27.36 15.15
N ILE A 255 -11.04 27.15 16.38
CA ILE A 255 -10.15 26.04 16.72
C ILE A 255 -10.85 24.69 16.50
N ILE A 256 -12.11 24.58 16.93
CA ILE A 256 -12.89 23.34 16.81
C ILE A 256 -13.24 23.05 15.35
N GLU A 257 -13.59 24.05 14.53
CA GLU A 257 -13.84 23.89 13.09
C GLU A 257 -12.61 23.27 12.39
N ILE A 258 -11.42 23.81 12.67
CA ILE A 258 -10.16 23.32 12.09
C ILE A 258 -9.85 21.90 12.58
N ALA A 259 -9.96 21.64 13.89
CA ALA A 259 -9.73 20.32 14.47
C ALA A 259 -10.71 19.26 13.93
N THR A 260 -12.00 19.63 13.80
CA THR A 260 -13.05 18.78 13.21
C THR A 260 -12.70 18.43 11.76
N SER A 261 -12.26 19.41 10.96
CA SER A 261 -11.83 19.17 9.58
C SER A 261 -10.64 18.20 9.51
N TYR A 262 -9.66 18.38 10.39
CA TYR A 262 -8.49 17.49 10.48
C TYR A 262 -8.89 16.04 10.79
N TYR A 263 -9.65 15.82 11.87
CA TYR A 263 -10.06 14.47 12.27
C TYR A 263 -10.99 13.83 11.24
N LYS A 264 -11.86 14.61 10.59
CA LYS A 264 -12.68 14.14 9.46
C LYS A 264 -11.80 13.66 8.30
N SER A 265 -10.77 14.42 7.92
CA SER A 265 -9.86 14.05 6.85
C SER A 265 -9.07 12.77 7.19
N LYS A 266 -8.58 12.62 8.43
CA LYS A 266 -7.90 11.39 8.88
C LYS A 266 -8.82 10.18 8.94
N ALA A 267 -10.07 10.36 9.38
CA ALA A 267 -11.06 9.29 9.40
C ALA A 267 -11.39 8.83 7.97
N ALA A 268 -11.55 9.77 7.03
CA ALA A 268 -11.75 9.46 5.62
C ALA A 268 -10.54 8.74 4.99
N GLU A 269 -9.31 9.18 5.27
CA GLU A 269 -8.07 8.52 4.85
C GLU A 269 -8.02 7.07 5.35
N LYS A 270 -8.40 6.84 6.62
CA LYS A 270 -8.44 5.49 7.20
C LYS A 270 -9.48 4.59 6.53
N LEU A 271 -10.69 5.09 6.29
CA LEU A 271 -11.76 4.34 5.62
C LEU A 271 -11.37 4.02 4.17
N GLN A 272 -10.78 4.98 3.47
CA GLN A 272 -10.29 4.78 2.11
C GLN A 272 -9.18 3.73 2.06
N ALA A 273 -8.22 3.78 3.00
CA ALA A 273 -7.16 2.79 3.10
C ALA A 273 -7.73 1.39 3.38
N GLN A 274 -8.70 1.26 4.29
CA GLN A 274 -9.36 -0.02 4.58
C GLN A 274 -10.06 -0.61 3.34
N ALA A 275 -10.87 0.19 2.64
CA ALA A 275 -11.52 -0.24 1.41
C ALA A 275 -10.51 -0.64 0.33
N ALA A 276 -9.40 0.09 0.20
CA ALA A 276 -8.33 -0.24 -0.73
C ALA A 276 -7.61 -1.55 -0.36
N PHE A 277 -7.47 -1.86 0.94
CA PHE A 277 -6.92 -3.15 1.39
C PHE A 277 -7.88 -4.32 1.13
N GLU A 278 -9.18 -4.14 1.33
CA GLU A 278 -10.18 -5.16 0.95
C GLU A 278 -10.14 -5.46 -0.56
N GLN A 279 -10.02 -4.41 -1.38
CA GLN A 279 -9.82 -4.57 -2.83
C GLN A 279 -8.51 -5.28 -3.16
N LEU A 280 -7.42 -4.94 -2.47
CA LEU A 280 -6.12 -5.59 -2.64
C LEU A 280 -6.21 -7.09 -2.37
N ASP A 281 -6.85 -7.48 -1.28
CA ASP A 281 -7.05 -8.88 -0.92
C ASP A 281 -7.85 -9.63 -1.99
N ILE A 282 -8.91 -9.02 -2.52
CA ILE A 282 -9.70 -9.58 -3.62
C ILE A 282 -8.85 -9.79 -4.87
N LEU A 283 -8.01 -8.81 -5.24
CA LEU A 283 -7.13 -8.91 -6.40
C LEU A 283 -6.07 -10.00 -6.23
N MET A 284 -5.49 -10.10 -5.04
CA MET A 284 -4.52 -11.14 -4.70
C MET A 284 -5.14 -12.55 -4.65
N LYS A 285 -6.44 -12.67 -4.40
CA LYS A 285 -7.19 -13.93 -4.52
C LYS A 285 -7.53 -14.32 -5.96
N ASN A 286 -7.20 -13.50 -6.96
CA ASN A 286 -7.39 -13.82 -8.38
C ASN A 286 -6.12 -14.42 -9.00
N PRO A 287 -6.24 -15.16 -10.12
CA PRO A 287 -5.07 -15.74 -10.78
C PRO A 287 -4.06 -14.66 -11.25
N PRO A 288 -2.74 -14.91 -11.10
CA PRO A 288 -2.08 -16.21 -10.86
C PRO A 288 -2.06 -16.72 -9.40
N TYR A 289 -2.73 -16.06 -8.45
CA TYR A 289 -2.85 -16.41 -7.02
C TYR A 289 -1.57 -16.23 -6.17
N TYR A 290 -0.41 -16.07 -6.78
CA TYR A 290 0.84 -15.74 -6.11
C TYR A 290 1.43 -14.45 -6.67
N TYR A 291 1.91 -13.56 -5.81
CA TYR A 291 2.40 -12.24 -6.20
C TYR A 291 3.65 -11.87 -5.39
N ASN A 292 4.63 -11.24 -6.03
CA ASN A 292 5.75 -10.65 -5.31
C ASN A 292 5.38 -9.22 -4.83
N LEU A 293 6.24 -8.60 -4.00
CA LEU A 293 5.99 -7.25 -3.48
C LEU A 293 5.90 -6.18 -4.60
N ASN A 294 6.67 -6.31 -5.67
CA ASN A 294 6.63 -5.38 -6.80
C ASN A 294 5.32 -5.49 -7.59
N ASP A 295 4.75 -6.69 -7.69
CA ASP A 295 3.47 -6.93 -8.34
C ASP A 295 2.34 -6.31 -7.50
N ILE A 296 2.38 -6.53 -6.18
CA ILE A 296 1.44 -5.93 -5.21
C ILE A 296 1.47 -4.40 -5.30
N ARG A 297 2.66 -3.79 -5.36
CA ARG A 297 2.83 -2.33 -5.51
C ARG A 297 2.25 -1.76 -6.80
N LYS A 298 2.19 -2.57 -7.87
CA LYS A 298 1.66 -2.17 -9.18
C LYS A 298 0.16 -2.45 -9.33
N MET A 299 -0.50 -3.03 -8.33
CA MET A 299 -1.92 -3.33 -8.40
C MET A 299 -2.76 -2.05 -8.50
N LYS A 300 -3.77 -2.12 -9.36
CA LYS A 300 -4.70 -1.05 -9.67
C LYS A 300 -6.11 -1.51 -9.33
N ASP A 301 -6.95 -0.58 -8.88
CA ASP A 301 -8.38 -0.81 -8.73
C ASP A 301 -9.03 -1.07 -10.11
N LYS A 302 -10.29 -1.52 -10.13
CA LYS A 302 -11.12 -1.79 -11.32
C LYS A 302 -11.17 -0.59 -12.29
N THR A 303 -11.03 0.62 -11.78
CA THR A 303 -11.01 1.86 -12.56
C THR A 303 -9.66 2.16 -13.23
N GLY A 304 -8.60 1.44 -12.87
CA GLY A 304 -7.23 1.64 -13.36
C GLY A 304 -6.38 2.57 -12.49
N ILE A 305 -6.91 3.02 -11.35
CA ILE A 305 -6.17 3.87 -10.40
C ILE A 305 -5.25 2.98 -9.54
N PRO A 306 -3.95 3.30 -9.41
CA PRO A 306 -3.05 2.59 -8.50
C PRO A 306 -3.59 2.58 -7.06
N LEU A 307 -3.53 1.43 -6.40
CA LEU A 307 -3.90 1.33 -4.99
C LEU A 307 -2.88 2.07 -4.11
N LEU A 308 -1.60 2.03 -4.51
CA LEU A 308 -0.53 2.84 -3.93
C LEU A 308 -0.81 4.33 -4.23
N GLY A 309 -1.27 5.07 -3.22
CA GLY A 309 -1.83 6.41 -3.37
C GLY A 309 -3.14 6.59 -2.59
N GLN A 310 -3.90 5.51 -2.38
CA GLN A 310 -5.04 5.46 -1.47
C GLN A 310 -4.62 5.10 -0.03
N TYR A 311 -3.44 4.48 0.10
CA TYR A 311 -2.74 4.23 1.36
C TYR A 311 -1.24 4.50 1.18
N LYS A 312 -0.54 4.68 2.31
CA LYS A 312 0.92 4.86 2.38
C LYS A 312 1.64 3.52 2.33
N GLU A 313 2.89 3.52 1.88
CA GLU A 313 3.71 2.30 1.78
C GLU A 313 3.93 1.62 3.14
N GLU A 314 4.13 2.41 4.21
CA GLU A 314 4.22 1.90 5.58
C GLU A 314 2.95 1.15 6.00
N GLN A 315 1.78 1.63 5.59
CA GLN A 315 0.50 0.99 5.89
C GLN A 315 0.35 -0.34 5.13
N LEU A 316 0.79 -0.40 3.87
CA LEU A 316 0.83 -1.66 3.10
C LEU A 316 1.70 -2.71 3.78
N MET A 317 2.92 -2.32 4.18
CA MET A 317 3.84 -3.25 4.84
C MET A 317 3.27 -3.74 6.18
N ASN A 318 2.58 -2.88 6.93
CA ASN A 318 1.92 -3.27 8.16
C ASN A 318 0.72 -4.19 7.90
N HIS A 319 -0.09 -3.94 6.87
CA HIS A 319 -1.21 -4.81 6.47
C HIS A 319 -0.74 -6.20 6.07
N LEU A 320 0.29 -6.29 5.21
CA LEU A 320 0.88 -7.57 4.81
C LEU A 320 1.49 -8.31 6.00
N LYS A 321 2.21 -7.61 6.89
CA LYS A 321 2.76 -8.20 8.12
C LYS A 321 1.65 -8.74 9.01
N ALA A 322 0.61 -7.96 9.26
CA ALA A 322 -0.55 -8.38 10.05
C ALA A 322 -1.15 -9.68 9.49
N LYS A 323 -1.45 -9.74 8.19
CA LYS A 323 -2.00 -10.97 7.56
C LYS A 323 -1.05 -12.17 7.55
N THR A 324 0.25 -11.95 7.63
CA THR A 324 1.26 -13.03 7.73
C THR A 324 1.55 -13.47 9.15
N GLN A 325 1.13 -12.71 10.16
CA GLN A 325 1.42 -12.98 11.58
C GLN A 325 0.19 -13.28 12.42
N GLU A 326 -0.97 -12.72 12.06
CA GLU A 326 -2.23 -12.93 12.76
C GLU A 326 -2.73 -14.36 12.52
N SER A 327 -2.55 -15.21 13.53
CA SER A 327 -3.16 -16.53 13.63
C SER A 327 -4.39 -16.46 14.54
N ILE A 328 -5.55 -16.90 14.06
CA ILE A 328 -6.75 -17.02 14.89
C ILE A 328 -6.72 -18.38 15.60
N GLY A 329 -6.33 -18.39 16.88
CA GLY A 329 -6.21 -19.62 17.68
C GLY A 329 -5.03 -20.49 17.24
N ASN A 330 -5.30 -21.77 16.94
CA ASN A 330 -4.30 -22.74 16.42
C ASN A 330 -4.20 -22.75 14.87
N GLN A 331 -4.89 -21.84 14.17
CA GLN A 331 -4.91 -21.83 12.70
C GLN A 331 -3.78 -20.98 12.13
N MET A 332 -3.26 -21.39 10.98
CA MET A 332 -2.22 -20.60 10.30
C MET A 332 -2.73 -19.24 9.80
N PRO A 333 -1.81 -18.26 9.61
CA PRO A 333 -2.13 -16.97 9.01
C PRO A 333 -2.80 -17.10 7.64
N GLU A 334 -3.63 -16.11 7.30
CA GLU A 334 -4.37 -16.09 6.03
C GLU A 334 -3.44 -15.96 4.81
N LEU A 335 -2.33 -15.23 4.98
CA LEU A 335 -1.36 -14.96 3.93
C LEU A 335 -0.03 -15.64 4.25
N LEU A 336 0.45 -16.46 3.31
CA LEU A 336 1.65 -17.27 3.44
C LEU A 336 2.73 -16.76 2.50
N ILE A 337 3.99 -16.98 2.89
CA ILE A 337 5.17 -16.56 2.11
C ILE A 337 5.99 -17.79 1.76
N PHE A 338 6.29 -17.96 0.47
CA PHE A 338 7.25 -18.96 -0.01
C PHE A 338 8.32 -18.29 -0.87
N LYS A 339 9.47 -18.96 -1.03
CA LYS A 339 10.59 -18.46 -1.82
C LYS A 339 10.81 -19.37 -3.02
N VAL A 340 10.89 -18.77 -4.20
CA VAL A 340 11.31 -19.46 -5.42
C VAL A 340 12.83 -19.35 -5.54
N ASN A 341 13.44 -20.16 -6.40
CA ASN A 341 14.90 -20.24 -6.64
C ASN A 341 15.60 -18.87 -6.85
N ASP A 342 14.87 -17.84 -7.26
CA ASP A 342 15.35 -16.46 -7.44
C ASP A 342 15.58 -15.68 -6.13
N GLY A 343 15.27 -16.28 -4.97
CA GLY A 343 15.42 -15.66 -3.65
C GLY A 343 14.31 -14.66 -3.27
N ASN A 344 13.46 -14.29 -4.22
CA ASN A 344 12.30 -13.42 -3.99
C ASN A 344 11.19 -14.15 -3.23
N GLY A 345 10.60 -13.45 -2.25
CA GLY A 345 9.43 -13.92 -1.51
C GLY A 345 8.14 -13.65 -2.27
N TYR A 346 7.31 -14.67 -2.40
CA TYR A 346 5.98 -14.61 -3.01
C TYR A 346 4.91 -14.79 -1.94
N TYR A 347 3.86 -13.97 -2.04
CA TYR A 347 2.69 -14.01 -1.17
C TYR A 347 1.58 -14.82 -1.81
N ILE A 348 0.95 -15.71 -1.04
CA ILE A 348 -0.17 -16.53 -1.47
C ILE A 348 -1.19 -16.69 -0.33
N PHE A 349 -2.48 -16.58 -0.63
CA PHE A 349 -3.52 -16.87 0.35
C PHE A 349 -3.62 -18.37 0.62
N LYS A 350 -3.78 -18.76 1.90
CA LYS A 350 -3.90 -20.16 2.33
C LYS A 350 -4.91 -20.96 1.49
N GLU A 351 -6.09 -20.38 1.26
CA GLU A 351 -7.19 -20.97 0.47
C GLU A 351 -6.81 -21.28 -0.99
N ARG A 352 -5.77 -20.63 -1.53
CA ARG A 352 -5.35 -20.75 -2.92
C ARG A 352 -4.14 -21.67 -3.12
N VAL A 353 -3.50 -22.13 -2.06
CA VAL A 353 -2.30 -23.00 -2.14
C VAL A 353 -2.61 -24.32 -2.83
N ILE A 354 -3.60 -25.09 -2.32
CA ILE A 354 -3.94 -26.41 -2.87
C ILE A 354 -4.48 -26.29 -4.31
N PRO A 355 -5.45 -25.39 -4.62
CA PRO A 355 -5.90 -25.19 -6.00
C PRO A 355 -4.76 -24.87 -6.96
N LEU A 356 -3.80 -24.04 -6.54
CA LEU A 356 -2.64 -23.68 -7.36
C LEU A 356 -1.72 -24.89 -7.59
N ILE A 357 -1.44 -25.70 -6.56
CA ILE A 357 -0.63 -26.92 -6.70
C ILE A 357 -1.26 -27.87 -7.73
N ILE A 358 -2.58 -28.06 -7.66
CA ILE A 358 -3.31 -28.95 -8.57
C ILE A 358 -3.23 -28.43 -10.01
N ARG A 359 -3.47 -27.12 -10.22
CA ARG A 359 -3.34 -26.48 -11.53
C ARG A 359 -1.94 -26.69 -12.09
N LEU A 360 -0.91 -26.32 -11.33
CA LEU A 360 0.49 -26.42 -11.77
C LEU A 360 0.91 -27.88 -12.03
N ALA A 361 0.48 -28.83 -11.20
CA ALA A 361 0.77 -30.25 -11.39
C ALA A 361 0.16 -30.78 -12.69
N ASN A 362 -1.08 -30.42 -13.01
CA ASN A 362 -1.74 -30.80 -14.26
C ASN A 362 -1.03 -30.20 -15.49
N ASP A 363 -0.62 -28.94 -15.41
CA ASP A 363 0.09 -28.25 -16.49
C ASP A 363 1.47 -28.91 -16.74
N VAL A 364 2.21 -29.20 -15.68
CA VAL A 364 3.54 -29.82 -15.77
C VAL A 364 3.44 -31.28 -16.23
N ARG A 365 2.42 -32.03 -15.81
CA ARG A 365 2.18 -33.43 -16.18
C ARG A 365 2.21 -33.65 -17.69
N ILE A 366 1.50 -32.81 -18.45
CA ILE A 366 1.39 -32.94 -19.91
C ILE A 366 2.77 -32.78 -20.55
N LEU A 367 3.51 -31.75 -20.14
CA LEU A 367 4.84 -31.43 -20.69
C LEU A 367 5.88 -32.50 -20.34
N VAL A 368 5.94 -32.89 -19.06
CA VAL A 368 6.90 -33.91 -18.59
C VAL A 368 6.63 -35.25 -19.27
N ARG A 369 5.35 -35.65 -19.44
CA ARG A 369 4.99 -36.86 -20.17
C ARG A 369 5.51 -36.86 -21.60
N GLU A 370 5.20 -35.81 -22.37
CA GLU A 370 5.65 -35.70 -23.75
C GLU A 370 7.18 -35.68 -23.86
N ALA A 371 7.84 -34.99 -22.92
CA ALA A 371 9.28 -34.88 -22.87
C ALA A 371 9.98 -36.19 -22.58
N LEU A 372 9.51 -36.92 -21.56
CA LEU A 372 10.05 -38.22 -21.21
C LEU A 372 9.81 -39.22 -22.33
N ILE A 373 8.63 -39.27 -22.95
CA ILE A 373 8.36 -40.17 -24.09
C ILE A 373 9.31 -39.88 -25.26
N LYS A 374 9.51 -38.60 -25.63
CA LYS A 374 10.43 -38.22 -26.72
C LYS A 374 11.88 -38.56 -26.38
N SER A 375 12.32 -38.25 -25.16
CA SER A 375 13.67 -38.56 -24.68
C SER A 375 13.91 -40.07 -24.67
N TRP A 376 12.99 -40.84 -24.10
CA TRP A 376 13.08 -42.29 -24.00
C TRP A 376 13.04 -42.95 -25.36
N TYR A 377 12.19 -42.49 -26.28
CA TYR A 377 12.18 -42.93 -27.67
C TYR A 377 13.55 -42.74 -28.35
N ASN A 378 14.16 -41.55 -28.21
CA ASN A 378 15.46 -41.26 -28.82
C ASN A 378 16.58 -42.15 -28.25
N ASN A 379 16.60 -42.36 -26.93
CA ASN A 379 17.58 -43.24 -26.28
C ASN A 379 17.37 -44.72 -26.64
N LEU A 380 16.12 -45.18 -26.71
CA LEU A 380 15.79 -46.55 -27.13
C LEU A 380 16.14 -46.80 -28.59
N LYS A 381 15.99 -45.80 -29.47
CA LYS A 381 16.46 -45.85 -30.86
C LYS A 381 17.98 -46.02 -30.97
N GLU A 382 18.72 -45.57 -29.97
CA GLU A 382 20.18 -45.77 -29.86
C GLU A 382 20.56 -47.03 -29.06
N TYR A 383 19.57 -47.86 -28.70
CA TYR A 383 19.72 -49.07 -27.87
C TYR A 383 20.25 -48.81 -26.44
N GLU A 384 20.03 -47.61 -25.91
CA GLU A 384 20.37 -47.23 -24.55
C GLU A 384 19.15 -47.36 -23.62
N LEU A 385 19.38 -47.91 -22.43
CA LEU A 385 18.38 -48.03 -21.38
C LEU A 385 18.82 -47.18 -20.20
N LEU A 386 18.11 -46.07 -19.99
CA LEU A 386 18.37 -45.14 -18.90
C LEU A 386 18.01 -45.78 -17.54
N PRO A 387 18.65 -45.36 -16.43
CA PRO A 387 18.34 -45.87 -15.10
C PRO A 387 16.88 -45.58 -14.71
N GLU A 388 16.31 -44.46 -15.14
CA GLU A 388 14.93 -44.06 -14.83
C GLU A 388 13.89 -44.95 -15.52
N MET A 389 14.29 -45.68 -16.58
CA MET A 389 13.45 -46.68 -17.23
C MET A 389 13.37 -47.98 -16.42
N LYS A 390 14.38 -48.27 -15.57
CA LYS A 390 14.54 -49.56 -14.87
C LYS A 390 14.11 -49.50 -13.40
N GLU A 391 14.43 -48.40 -12.72
CA GLU A 391 14.25 -48.28 -11.27
C GLU A 391 13.29 -47.15 -10.92
N ASN A 392 12.37 -47.42 -9.98
CA ASN A 392 11.41 -46.42 -9.52
C ASN A 392 12.10 -45.25 -8.79
N ALA A 393 13.14 -45.51 -7.99
CA ALA A 393 13.87 -44.46 -7.29
C ALA A 393 14.59 -43.49 -8.25
N ALA A 394 15.14 -44.00 -9.35
CA ALA A 394 15.75 -43.18 -10.39
C ALA A 394 14.69 -42.36 -11.15
N PHE A 395 13.52 -42.96 -11.40
CA PHE A 395 12.38 -42.29 -12.02
C PHE A 395 11.85 -41.11 -11.19
N GLU A 396 11.69 -41.27 -9.88
CA GLU A 396 11.27 -40.17 -9.00
C GLU A 396 12.25 -38.99 -9.03
N ARG A 397 13.56 -39.25 -8.92
CA ARG A 397 14.58 -38.18 -9.00
C ARG A 397 14.57 -37.46 -10.33
N CYS A 398 14.27 -38.17 -11.42
CA CYS A 398 14.13 -37.53 -12.72
C CYS A 398 12.86 -36.67 -12.79
N LEU A 399 11.72 -37.13 -12.27
CA LEU A 399 10.50 -36.32 -12.22
C LEU A 399 10.72 -35.06 -11.37
N GLU A 400 11.33 -35.17 -10.19
CA GLU A 400 11.67 -34.04 -9.33
C GLU A 400 12.57 -33.02 -10.05
N ARG A 401 13.59 -33.49 -10.78
CA ARG A 401 14.48 -32.65 -11.59
C ARG A 401 13.74 -31.94 -12.72
N GLU A 402 12.88 -32.66 -13.46
CA GLU A 402 12.10 -32.09 -14.57
C GLU A 402 11.10 -31.06 -14.05
N VAL A 403 10.38 -31.35 -12.95
CA VAL A 403 9.43 -30.41 -12.31
C VAL A 403 10.14 -29.16 -11.85
N SER A 404 11.25 -29.30 -11.11
CA SER A 404 12.01 -28.15 -10.59
C SER A 404 12.62 -27.27 -11.69
N SER A 405 12.84 -27.84 -12.88
CA SER A 405 13.36 -27.10 -14.04
C SER A 405 12.28 -26.34 -14.80
N ILE A 406 11.08 -26.91 -14.94
CA ILE A 406 9.96 -26.31 -15.71
C ILE A 406 9.12 -25.38 -14.84
N GLU A 407 8.75 -25.83 -13.63
CA GLU A 407 7.94 -25.08 -12.67
C GLU A 407 8.70 -24.97 -11.33
N PRO A 408 9.56 -23.95 -11.19
CA PRO A 408 10.16 -23.59 -9.91
C PRO A 408 9.13 -23.26 -8.83
N VAL A 409 7.99 -22.67 -9.20
CA VAL A 409 6.92 -22.29 -8.26
C VAL A 409 6.29 -23.53 -7.63
N LEU A 410 5.96 -24.55 -8.44
CA LEU A 410 5.43 -25.81 -7.94
C LEU A 410 6.43 -26.50 -7.00
N SER A 411 7.70 -26.57 -7.39
CA SER A 411 8.76 -27.14 -6.54
C SER A 411 8.91 -26.38 -5.21
N ALA A 412 8.85 -25.05 -5.25
CA ALA A 412 8.91 -24.22 -4.05
C ALA A 412 7.69 -24.42 -3.12
N LEU A 413 6.50 -24.59 -3.67
CA LEU A 413 5.28 -24.85 -2.89
C LEU A 413 5.31 -26.25 -2.26
N LEU A 414 5.74 -27.27 -3.00
CA LEU A 414 5.87 -28.65 -2.50
C LEU A 414 6.89 -28.76 -1.35
N ASN A 415 7.93 -27.91 -1.36
CA ASN A 415 8.96 -27.85 -0.33
C ASN A 415 8.70 -26.77 0.74
N ALA A 416 7.55 -26.08 0.70
CA ALA A 416 7.24 -25.01 1.64
C ALA A 416 6.95 -25.57 3.04
N SER A 417 7.48 -24.91 4.08
CA SER A 417 7.32 -25.35 5.48
C SER A 417 5.87 -25.36 5.95
N PHE A 418 5.00 -24.55 5.34
CA PHE A 418 3.59 -24.45 5.69
C PHE A 418 2.72 -25.54 5.02
N LEU A 419 3.20 -26.21 3.96
CA LEU A 419 2.36 -27.11 3.16
C LEU A 419 1.72 -28.26 3.98
N PRO A 420 2.43 -28.95 4.90
CA PRO A 420 1.82 -30.02 5.70
C PRO A 420 0.60 -29.54 6.50
N VAL A 421 0.70 -28.33 7.06
CA VAL A 421 -0.38 -27.74 7.86
C VAL A 421 -1.55 -27.30 6.97
N VAL A 422 -1.26 -26.69 5.81
CA VAL A 422 -2.32 -26.32 4.85
C VAL A 422 -3.07 -27.57 4.35
N ALA A 423 -2.34 -28.64 4.03
CA ALA A 423 -2.95 -29.88 3.55
C ALA A 423 -3.79 -30.58 4.63
N PHE A 424 -3.42 -30.46 5.90
CA PHE A 424 -4.21 -30.97 7.02
C PHE A 424 -5.48 -30.14 7.27
N GLU A 425 -5.40 -28.82 7.13
CA GLU A 425 -6.54 -27.91 7.33
C GLU A 425 -7.50 -27.86 6.13
N ASP A 426 -7.14 -28.47 4.99
CA ASP A 426 -7.95 -28.44 3.78
C ASP A 426 -9.22 -29.28 3.92
N GLN A 427 -10.38 -28.62 3.89
CA GLN A 427 -11.70 -29.26 3.98
C GLN A 427 -12.40 -29.35 2.61
N THR A 428 -11.68 -29.12 1.51
CA THR A 428 -12.30 -29.15 0.19
C THR A 428 -12.83 -30.57 -0.14
N PRO A 429 -14.09 -30.70 -0.60
CA PRO A 429 -14.65 -31.99 -0.96
C PRO A 429 -13.92 -32.57 -2.18
N GLY A 430 -13.39 -33.79 -2.05
CA GLY A 430 -12.53 -34.40 -3.07
C GLY A 430 -11.05 -33.99 -2.98
N HIS A 431 -10.60 -33.51 -1.81
CA HIS A 431 -9.20 -33.12 -1.59
C HIS A 431 -8.22 -34.20 -2.04
N ILE A 432 -7.15 -33.76 -2.71
CA ILE A 432 -6.05 -34.64 -3.08
C ILE A 432 -5.20 -34.83 -1.83
N THR A 433 -5.01 -36.08 -1.42
CA THR A 433 -4.12 -36.42 -0.31
C THR A 433 -2.67 -36.20 -0.73
N LEU A 434 -2.15 -34.99 -0.47
CA LEU A 434 -0.75 -34.65 -0.76
C LEU A 434 0.25 -35.34 0.19
N PHE A 435 -0.21 -35.84 1.34
CA PHE A 435 0.63 -36.51 2.31
C PHE A 435 0.13 -37.92 2.61
N ARG A 436 1.07 -38.86 2.75
CA ARG A 436 0.86 -40.20 3.29
C ARG A 436 1.97 -40.51 4.29
N ASN A 437 1.60 -41.02 5.47
CA ASN A 437 2.55 -41.42 6.52
C ASN A 437 3.59 -40.32 6.83
N ASP A 438 3.12 -39.08 7.04
CA ASP A 438 3.95 -37.88 7.32
C ASP A 438 4.97 -37.50 6.24
N SER A 439 4.88 -38.10 5.06
CA SER A 439 5.70 -37.78 3.90
C SER A 439 4.87 -37.27 2.73
N LEU A 440 5.42 -36.33 1.96
CA LEU A 440 4.82 -35.87 0.71
C LEU A 440 4.69 -37.06 -0.25
N ILE A 441 3.58 -37.15 -0.98
CA ILE A 441 3.41 -38.16 -2.04
C ILE A 441 4.53 -38.06 -3.07
N SER A 442 4.90 -39.20 -3.65
CA SER A 442 5.90 -39.26 -4.71
C SER A 442 5.49 -38.43 -5.93
N TYR A 443 6.48 -37.94 -6.70
CA TYR A 443 6.21 -37.12 -7.88
C TYR A 443 5.46 -37.89 -8.96
N SER A 444 5.67 -39.20 -9.08
CA SER A 444 4.89 -40.05 -9.98
C SER A 444 3.41 -40.11 -9.62
N GLU A 445 3.10 -40.13 -8.33
CA GLU A 445 1.72 -40.11 -7.83
C GLU A 445 1.09 -38.72 -7.97
N LEU A 446 1.82 -37.65 -7.62
CA LEU A 446 1.36 -36.26 -7.76
C LEU A 446 1.02 -35.93 -9.22
N LEU A 447 1.89 -36.32 -10.16
CA LEU A 447 1.68 -36.09 -11.59
C LEU A 447 0.83 -37.18 -12.25
N MET A 448 0.43 -38.24 -11.53
CA MET A 448 -0.26 -39.40 -12.10
C MET A 448 0.42 -39.94 -13.36
N LEU A 449 1.74 -40.16 -13.26
CA LEU A 449 2.60 -40.68 -14.32
C LEU A 449 3.20 -42.02 -13.91
N SER A 450 2.88 -43.09 -14.63
CA SER A 450 3.53 -44.38 -14.38
C SER A 450 4.73 -44.59 -15.29
N ARG A 451 5.84 -45.08 -14.71
CA ARG A 451 7.04 -45.46 -15.46
C ARG A 451 6.74 -46.49 -16.55
N GLN A 452 5.86 -47.45 -16.26
CA GLN A 452 5.53 -48.54 -17.18
C GLN A 452 4.75 -48.04 -18.40
N GLU A 453 3.75 -47.18 -18.22
CA GLU A 453 3.00 -46.59 -19.34
C GLU A 453 3.90 -45.71 -20.21
N LEU A 454 4.72 -44.83 -19.60
CA LEU A 454 5.64 -43.99 -20.36
C LEU A 454 6.63 -44.81 -21.20
N LEU A 455 7.11 -45.93 -20.66
CA LEU A 455 8.02 -46.83 -21.35
C LEU A 455 7.31 -47.60 -22.46
N ALA A 456 6.07 -48.03 -22.25
CA ALA A 456 5.24 -48.65 -23.27
C ALA A 456 4.95 -47.67 -24.41
N ASP A 457 4.55 -46.43 -24.10
CA ASP A 457 4.30 -45.36 -25.06
C ASP A 457 5.55 -45.02 -25.89
N ALA A 458 6.72 -44.98 -25.25
CA ALA A 458 7.99 -44.76 -25.95
C ALA A 458 8.34 -45.94 -26.88
N LYS A 459 8.11 -47.18 -26.45
CA LYS A 459 8.33 -48.39 -27.26
C LYS A 459 7.36 -48.49 -28.43
N LEU A 460 6.09 -48.11 -28.25
CA LEU A 460 5.08 -48.09 -29.31
C LEU A 460 5.47 -47.18 -30.48
N LYS A 461 6.26 -46.13 -30.22
CA LYS A 461 6.78 -45.23 -31.26
C LYS A 461 7.96 -45.83 -32.04
N LEU A 462 8.60 -46.90 -31.54
CA LEU A 462 9.69 -47.56 -32.25
C LEU A 462 9.16 -48.34 -33.47
N PRO A 463 9.93 -48.41 -34.57
CA PRO A 463 9.59 -49.26 -35.70
C PRO A 463 9.40 -50.72 -35.25
N PHE A 464 8.42 -51.43 -35.81
CA PHE A 464 8.05 -52.79 -35.41
C PHE A 464 9.21 -53.80 -35.43
N TRP A 465 10.23 -53.59 -36.27
CA TRP A 465 11.45 -54.39 -36.34
C TRP A 465 12.31 -54.37 -35.06
N TYR A 466 12.15 -53.37 -34.19
CA TYR A 466 12.83 -53.31 -32.88
C TYR A 466 12.32 -54.36 -31.89
N ALA A 467 11.14 -54.93 -32.11
CA ALA A 467 10.57 -55.99 -31.28
C ALA A 467 11.06 -57.41 -31.65
N MET A 468 11.78 -57.56 -32.77
CA MET A 468 12.31 -58.86 -33.21
C MET A 468 13.70 -59.13 -32.59
N PRO A 469 13.91 -60.25 -31.87
CA PRO A 469 15.16 -60.53 -31.15
C PRO A 469 16.42 -60.57 -32.05
N ILE A 470 16.27 -61.10 -33.27
CA ILE A 470 17.40 -61.35 -34.20
C ILE A 470 17.79 -60.06 -34.93
N VAL A 471 16.81 -59.25 -35.35
CA VAL A 471 17.03 -58.00 -36.10
C VAL A 471 17.57 -56.88 -35.18
N SER A 472 17.09 -56.82 -33.93
CA SER A 472 17.56 -55.84 -32.95
C SER A 472 19.01 -56.06 -32.52
N PHE A 473 19.48 -57.33 -32.46
CA PHE A 473 20.87 -57.66 -32.16
C PHE A 473 21.83 -57.22 -33.27
N ILE A 474 21.47 -57.49 -34.54
CA ILE A 474 22.29 -57.14 -35.71
C ILE A 474 22.40 -55.62 -35.88
N MET A 475 21.28 -54.90 -35.76
CA MET A 475 21.25 -53.43 -35.88
C MET A 475 21.98 -52.73 -34.72
N LYS A 476 21.92 -53.27 -33.51
CA LYS A 476 22.67 -52.76 -32.34
C LYS A 476 24.19 -52.85 -32.52
N LEU A 477 24.67 -53.82 -33.28
CA LEU A 477 26.09 -54.02 -33.56
C LEU A 477 26.60 -53.11 -34.69
N LEU A 478 25.73 -52.78 -35.65
CA LEU A 478 26.03 -51.92 -36.81
C LEU A 478 25.91 -50.40 -36.53
N PHE A 479 25.01 -49.98 -35.65
CA PHE A 479 24.65 -48.55 -35.50
C PHE A 479 25.05 -47.90 -34.16
N LYS A 480 25.73 -48.62 -33.26
CA LYS A 480 26.16 -48.06 -31.96
C LYS A 480 27.38 -47.15 -32.14
N LYS A 481 27.14 -45.84 -32.27
CA LYS A 481 28.20 -44.82 -32.29
C LYS A 481 28.78 -44.61 -30.88
N PRO A 482 30.11 -44.47 -30.70
CA PRO A 482 30.69 -44.11 -29.42
C PRO A 482 30.37 -42.64 -29.09
N LYS A 483 29.70 -42.40 -27.96
CA LYS A 483 29.45 -41.04 -27.43
C LYS A 483 30.42 -40.70 -26.30
N PRO A 484 30.85 -39.42 -26.17
CA PRO A 484 31.68 -38.96 -25.07
C PRO A 484 30.89 -38.99 -23.74
N LYS A 485 31.62 -39.22 -22.64
CA LYS A 485 31.07 -39.33 -21.28
C LYS A 485 30.15 -38.16 -20.92
N ALA A 486 28.99 -38.53 -20.38
CA ALA A 486 27.87 -37.72 -19.89
C ALA A 486 28.22 -36.27 -19.51
N ARG A 487 27.81 -35.32 -20.38
CA ARG A 487 27.51 -33.95 -19.94
C ARG A 487 26.27 -34.04 -19.05
N LYS A 488 26.34 -33.51 -17.82
CA LYS A 488 25.19 -33.38 -16.90
C LYS A 488 23.96 -32.94 -17.70
N GLU A 489 22.97 -33.83 -17.78
CA GLU A 489 21.83 -33.65 -18.67
C GLU A 489 20.99 -32.47 -18.22
N ALA A 490 20.94 -31.42 -19.05
CA ALA A 490 19.89 -30.41 -18.97
C ALA A 490 18.51 -31.09 -19.16
N SER A 491 17.54 -30.68 -18.33
CA SER A 491 16.15 -31.19 -18.30
C SER A 491 15.60 -31.40 -19.72
N ALA A 492 15.05 -32.59 -19.97
CA ALA A 492 14.52 -32.98 -21.27
C ALA A 492 13.28 -32.15 -21.64
N ALA A 493 12.46 -31.80 -20.64
CA ALA A 493 11.29 -30.97 -20.84
C ALA A 493 11.64 -29.50 -21.09
N LEU A 494 12.65 -28.96 -20.39
CA LEU A 494 13.13 -27.59 -20.62
C LEU A 494 13.65 -27.42 -22.06
N LYS A 495 14.34 -28.43 -22.59
CA LYS A 495 14.78 -28.44 -24.01
C LYS A 495 13.60 -28.35 -24.98
N ILE A 496 12.54 -29.12 -24.75
CA ILE A 496 11.35 -29.09 -25.61
C ILE A 496 10.62 -27.76 -25.50
N GLN A 497 10.52 -27.19 -24.30
CA GLN A 497 9.93 -25.88 -24.10
C GLN A 497 10.71 -24.80 -24.85
N ASN A 498 12.05 -24.85 -24.81
CA ASN A 498 12.90 -23.94 -25.57
C ASN A 498 12.77 -24.16 -27.08
N GLU A 499 12.74 -25.41 -27.56
CA GLU A 499 12.46 -25.73 -28.98
C GLU A 499 11.11 -25.16 -29.45
N LEU A 500 10.07 -25.19 -28.59
CA LEU A 500 8.76 -24.63 -28.89
C LEU A 500 8.80 -23.09 -28.95
N LYS A 501 9.46 -22.44 -27.98
CA LYS A 501 9.66 -20.98 -27.98
C LYS A 501 10.48 -20.53 -29.20
N GLU A 502 11.50 -21.27 -29.58
CA GLU A 502 12.33 -21.00 -30.77
C GLU A 502 11.49 -21.11 -32.05
N LYS A 503 10.73 -22.20 -32.23
CA LYS A 503 9.84 -22.36 -33.39
C LYS A 503 8.80 -21.25 -33.49
N GLU A 504 8.20 -20.85 -32.37
CA GLU A 504 7.24 -19.73 -32.34
C GLU A 504 7.91 -18.42 -32.76
N SER A 505 9.14 -18.17 -32.27
CA SER A 505 9.93 -16.99 -32.65
C SER A 505 10.32 -16.98 -34.12
N GLU A 506 10.63 -18.15 -34.71
CA GLU A 506 10.92 -18.29 -36.14
C GLU A 506 9.68 -18.01 -37.00
N ILE A 507 8.50 -18.52 -36.60
CA ILE A 507 7.24 -18.25 -37.29
C ILE A 507 6.92 -16.75 -37.27
N LEU A 508 7.14 -16.09 -36.13
CA LEU A 508 6.96 -14.64 -35.98
C LEU A 508 7.93 -13.85 -36.86
N LYS A 509 9.21 -14.24 -36.92
CA LYS A 509 10.22 -13.61 -37.78
C LYS A 509 9.86 -13.71 -39.26
N ARG A 510 9.48 -14.89 -39.74
CA ARG A 510 9.06 -15.09 -41.13
C ARG A 510 7.87 -14.21 -41.50
N ARG A 511 6.85 -14.14 -40.64
CA ARG A 511 5.69 -13.25 -40.86
C ARG A 511 6.05 -11.76 -40.80
N ASP A 512 7.06 -11.38 -40.03
CA ASP A 512 7.56 -10.00 -39.97
C ASP A 512 8.37 -9.63 -41.22
N GLU A 513 9.05 -10.59 -41.82
CA GLU A 513 9.74 -10.49 -43.10
C GLU A 513 8.73 -10.37 -44.24
N ASP A 514 7.71 -11.23 -44.27
CA ASP A 514 6.61 -11.17 -45.28
C ASP A 514 5.86 -9.83 -45.23
N ASP A 515 5.58 -9.32 -44.02
CA ASP A 515 4.89 -8.03 -43.83
C ASP A 515 5.77 -6.80 -44.14
N SER A 516 7.09 -6.96 -44.28
CA SER A 516 8.01 -5.86 -44.63
C SER A 516 7.91 -5.44 -46.11
N ILE A 517 7.25 -6.26 -46.92
CA ILE A 517 7.12 -6.10 -48.37
C ILE A 517 5.95 -5.19 -48.75
N ASP A 518 4.87 -5.12 -47.94
CA ASP A 518 3.67 -4.31 -48.20
C ASP A 518 3.44 -3.22 -47.12
N PRO A 519 3.41 -1.92 -47.49
CA PRO A 519 3.10 -0.81 -46.58
C PRO A 519 1.77 -0.95 -45.82
N LYS A 520 0.78 -1.67 -46.36
CA LYS A 520 -0.53 -1.91 -45.70
C LYS A 520 -0.42 -2.84 -44.49
N ASN A 521 0.63 -3.64 -44.38
CA ASN A 521 0.84 -4.59 -43.28
C ASN A 521 1.60 -3.97 -42.09
N THR A 522 2.11 -2.74 -42.22
CA THR A 522 2.84 -2.02 -41.15
C THR A 522 2.07 -1.96 -39.82
N ARG A 523 0.76 -1.65 -39.86
CA ARG A 523 -0.10 -1.62 -38.66
C ARG A 523 -0.22 -2.98 -37.98
N ARG A 524 -0.29 -4.08 -38.74
CA ARG A 524 -0.41 -5.44 -38.16
C ARG A 524 0.90 -5.86 -37.52
N ARG A 525 2.03 -5.50 -38.13
CA ARG A 525 3.37 -5.72 -37.58
C ARG A 525 3.58 -4.97 -36.26
N GLU A 526 3.19 -3.70 -36.19
CA GLU A 526 3.24 -2.91 -34.95
C GLU A 526 2.40 -3.53 -33.83
N LEU A 527 1.17 -3.94 -34.13
CA LEU A 527 0.30 -4.64 -33.18
C LEU A 527 0.90 -5.98 -32.71
N ARG A 528 1.55 -6.74 -33.60
CA ARG A 528 2.24 -7.99 -33.25
C ARG A 528 3.41 -7.74 -32.30
N LYS A 529 4.23 -6.72 -32.56
CA LYS A 529 5.34 -6.33 -31.68
C LYS A 529 4.85 -5.91 -30.30
N LEU A 530 3.81 -5.07 -30.23
CA LEU A 530 3.19 -4.67 -28.98
C LEU A 530 2.58 -5.86 -28.23
N ALA A 531 1.99 -6.84 -28.94
CA ALA A 531 1.46 -8.04 -28.31
C ALA A 531 2.56 -8.90 -27.65
N VAL A 532 3.75 -8.99 -28.26
CA VAL A 532 4.91 -9.70 -27.67
C VAL A 532 5.44 -8.97 -26.43
N GLU A 533 5.41 -7.64 -26.42
CA GLU A 533 5.79 -6.86 -25.26
C GLU A 533 4.78 -7.01 -24.12
N ILE A 534 3.49 -6.93 -24.44
CA ILE A 534 2.40 -7.08 -23.46
C ILE A 534 2.35 -8.51 -22.90
N GLU A 535 2.63 -9.54 -23.71
CA GLU A 535 2.69 -10.93 -23.27
C GLU A 535 3.60 -11.13 -22.05
N LYS A 536 4.73 -10.42 -21.98
CA LYS A 536 5.67 -10.47 -20.85
C LYS A 536 5.06 -9.98 -19.53
N GLU A 537 4.02 -9.16 -19.58
CA GLU A 537 3.30 -8.68 -18.39
C GLU A 537 2.26 -9.70 -17.89
N PHE A 538 1.69 -10.50 -18.80
CA PHE A 538 0.61 -11.44 -18.47
C PHE A 538 1.07 -12.89 -18.26
N VAL A 539 2.23 -13.27 -18.80
CA VAL A 539 2.76 -14.64 -18.76
C VAL A 539 4.10 -14.67 -18.01
N PRO A 540 4.25 -15.52 -16.96
CA PRO A 540 5.53 -15.70 -16.28
C PRO A 540 6.62 -16.22 -17.22
N GLU A 541 7.89 -15.85 -16.95
CA GLU A 541 9.03 -16.26 -17.79
C GLU A 541 9.22 -17.79 -17.89
N SER A 542 8.84 -18.51 -16.82
CA SER A 542 8.84 -19.98 -16.73
C SER A 542 7.75 -20.64 -17.58
N SER A 543 6.75 -19.89 -18.05
CA SER A 543 5.59 -20.41 -18.77
C SER A 543 5.58 -20.01 -20.25
N THR A 544 4.54 -20.44 -20.97
CA THR A 544 4.25 -20.04 -22.36
C THR A 544 2.78 -19.65 -22.47
N LEU A 545 2.45 -18.77 -23.43
CA LEU A 545 1.08 -18.30 -23.64
C LEU A 545 0.07 -19.44 -23.82
N ASP A 546 0.43 -20.44 -24.64
CA ASP A 546 -0.43 -21.61 -24.90
C ASP A 546 -0.61 -22.49 -23.66
N ARG A 547 0.39 -22.52 -22.78
CA ARG A 547 0.32 -23.27 -21.52
C ARG A 547 -0.66 -22.61 -20.56
N GLU A 548 -0.51 -21.31 -20.32
CA GLU A 548 -1.43 -20.57 -19.46
C GLU A 548 -2.87 -20.61 -20.00
N LEU A 549 -3.05 -20.50 -21.32
CA LEU A 549 -4.37 -20.65 -21.94
C LEU A 549 -5.02 -22.00 -21.62
N LYS A 550 -4.28 -23.10 -21.74
CA LYS A 550 -4.80 -24.43 -21.39
C LYS A 550 -5.10 -24.53 -19.90
N GLY A 551 -4.21 -24.05 -19.04
CA GLY A 551 -4.39 -24.05 -17.58
C GLY A 551 -5.68 -23.32 -17.17
N TYR A 552 -5.87 -22.09 -17.65
CA TYR A 552 -7.10 -21.33 -17.41
C TYR A 552 -8.33 -21.99 -18.02
N MET A 553 -8.23 -22.58 -19.21
CA MET A 553 -9.33 -23.34 -19.82
C MET A 553 -9.80 -24.49 -18.93
N HIS A 554 -8.88 -25.20 -18.28
CA HIS A 554 -9.23 -26.25 -17.33
C HIS A 554 -9.87 -25.71 -16.04
N GLU A 555 -9.54 -24.49 -15.61
CA GLU A 555 -10.09 -23.88 -14.40
C GLU A 555 -11.52 -23.32 -14.55
N TRP A 556 -11.91 -22.85 -15.74
CA TRP A 556 -13.27 -22.32 -15.96
C TRP A 556 -14.21 -23.31 -16.66
N ASN A 557 -13.69 -24.29 -17.38
CA ASN A 557 -14.49 -25.27 -18.11
C ASN A 557 -14.74 -26.53 -17.27
N ASP A 558 -15.83 -26.51 -16.50
CA ASP A 558 -16.25 -27.61 -15.62
C ASP A 558 -16.96 -28.77 -16.36
N ARG A 559 -16.98 -28.78 -17.71
CA ARG A 559 -17.75 -29.79 -18.46
C ARG A 559 -17.08 -31.15 -18.40
N ILE A 560 -17.86 -32.15 -17.97
CA ILE A 560 -17.46 -33.55 -17.93
C ILE A 560 -17.71 -34.17 -19.32
N GLY A 561 -16.66 -34.70 -19.94
CA GLY A 561 -16.70 -35.37 -21.25
C GLY A 561 -15.96 -34.61 -22.35
N LYS A 562 -15.08 -35.31 -23.09
CA LYS A 562 -14.17 -34.72 -24.08
C LYS A 562 -14.87 -33.86 -25.14
N GLN A 563 -15.96 -34.35 -25.71
CA GLN A 563 -16.69 -33.62 -26.75
C GLN A 563 -17.33 -32.33 -26.22
N ASN A 564 -17.96 -32.38 -25.05
CA ASN A 564 -18.64 -31.21 -24.46
C ASN A 564 -17.62 -30.16 -24.00
N TYR A 565 -16.47 -30.62 -23.49
CA TYR A 565 -15.35 -29.77 -23.10
C TYR A 565 -14.79 -29.01 -24.30
N GLU A 566 -14.51 -29.71 -25.41
CA GLU A 566 -14.00 -29.12 -26.65
C GLU A 566 -15.02 -28.17 -27.29
N ASN A 567 -16.32 -28.55 -27.33
CA ASN A 567 -17.37 -27.71 -27.88
C ASN A 567 -17.50 -26.38 -27.13
N LEU A 568 -17.54 -26.40 -25.79
CA LEU A 568 -17.64 -25.17 -25.00
C LEU A 568 -16.40 -24.27 -25.18
N GLY A 569 -15.22 -24.88 -25.23
CA GLY A 569 -13.98 -24.16 -25.52
C GLY A 569 -14.04 -23.45 -26.88
N GLU A 570 -14.51 -24.13 -27.92
CA GLU A 570 -14.63 -23.56 -29.26
C GLU A 570 -15.73 -22.51 -29.38
N ASP A 571 -16.86 -22.67 -28.69
CA ASP A 571 -17.92 -21.67 -28.62
C ASP A 571 -17.41 -20.36 -28.01
N VAL A 572 -16.69 -20.45 -26.89
CA VAL A 572 -16.05 -19.31 -26.22
C VAL A 572 -14.98 -18.68 -27.12
N ASN A 573 -14.12 -19.48 -27.74
CA ASN A 573 -13.10 -19.01 -28.68
C ASN A 573 -13.70 -18.30 -29.89
N SER A 574 -14.82 -18.80 -30.41
CA SER A 574 -15.56 -18.20 -31.52
C SER A 574 -16.16 -16.86 -31.13
N LEU A 575 -16.77 -16.78 -29.94
CA LEU A 575 -17.31 -15.54 -29.39
C LEU A 575 -16.21 -14.49 -29.19
N ILE A 576 -15.05 -14.87 -28.65
CA ILE A 576 -13.91 -13.95 -28.50
C ILE A 576 -13.40 -13.49 -29.88
N ARG A 577 -13.26 -14.40 -30.85
CA ARG A 577 -12.84 -14.05 -32.23
C ARG A 577 -13.82 -13.08 -32.88
N ASP A 578 -15.12 -13.28 -32.74
CA ASP A 578 -16.14 -12.43 -33.36
C ASP A 578 -16.21 -11.05 -32.73
N TYR A 579 -16.14 -10.98 -31.39
CA TYR A 579 -16.04 -9.72 -30.66
C TYR A 579 -14.76 -8.98 -31.06
N PHE A 580 -13.61 -9.65 -31.00
CA PHE A 580 -12.33 -9.02 -31.27
C PHE A 580 -12.17 -8.64 -32.75
N ARG A 581 -12.78 -9.37 -33.70
CA ARG A 581 -12.77 -9.00 -35.14
C ARG A 581 -13.44 -7.63 -35.36
N LYS A 582 -14.48 -7.29 -34.60
CA LYS A 582 -15.11 -5.96 -34.65
C LYS A 582 -14.19 -4.88 -34.06
N VAL A 583 -13.57 -5.17 -32.91
CA VAL A 583 -12.63 -4.26 -32.24
C VAL A 583 -11.37 -4.01 -33.07
N LEU A 584 -10.82 -5.04 -33.70
CA LEU A 584 -9.60 -4.97 -34.50
C LEU A 584 -9.73 -4.00 -35.68
N ARG A 585 -10.93 -3.86 -36.27
CA ARG A 585 -11.18 -2.90 -37.35
C ARG A 585 -10.88 -1.46 -36.91
N THR A 586 -11.24 -1.11 -35.67
CA THR A 586 -11.10 0.25 -35.12
C THR A 586 -9.86 0.44 -34.23
N LEU A 587 -9.15 -0.64 -33.88
CA LEU A 587 -8.01 -0.61 -32.95
C LEU A 587 -6.73 -0.01 -33.57
N LYS A 588 -6.29 1.16 -33.06
CA LYS A 588 -4.99 1.75 -33.43
C LYS A 588 -3.86 1.14 -32.60
N ALA A 589 -2.65 1.06 -33.16
CA ALA A 589 -1.47 0.52 -32.48
C ALA A 589 -1.19 1.26 -31.16
N ASP A 590 -1.23 2.59 -31.17
CA ASP A 590 -1.01 3.44 -29.99
C ASP A 590 -1.99 3.21 -28.83
N THR A 591 -3.16 2.63 -29.12
CA THR A 591 -4.20 2.36 -28.10
C THR A 591 -4.15 0.93 -27.56
N PHE A 592 -3.24 0.10 -28.08
CA PHE A 592 -3.11 -1.30 -27.69
C PHE A 592 -2.10 -1.45 -26.56
N ASN A 593 -2.59 -1.47 -25.33
CA ASN A 593 -1.81 -1.67 -24.11
C ASN A 593 -2.50 -2.66 -23.15
N ALA A 594 -1.81 -3.06 -22.08
CA ALA A 594 -2.33 -4.03 -21.11
C ALA A 594 -3.69 -3.64 -20.50
N GLU A 595 -3.90 -2.35 -20.20
CA GLU A 595 -5.16 -1.85 -19.65
C GLU A 595 -6.31 -1.99 -20.64
N ARG A 596 -6.06 -1.71 -21.93
CA ARG A 596 -7.05 -1.88 -22.99
C ARG A 596 -7.47 -3.34 -23.12
N ILE A 597 -6.53 -4.28 -23.05
CA ILE A 597 -6.84 -5.72 -23.10
C ILE A 597 -7.70 -6.12 -21.90
N ARG A 598 -7.34 -5.70 -20.68
CA ARG A 598 -8.14 -5.98 -19.45
C ARG A 598 -9.58 -5.46 -19.57
N ARG A 599 -9.77 -4.24 -20.07
CA ARG A 599 -11.11 -3.64 -20.28
C ARG A 599 -11.92 -4.39 -21.35
N LEU A 600 -11.27 -4.79 -22.45
CA LEU A 600 -11.92 -5.57 -23.51
C LEU A 600 -12.36 -6.96 -23.00
N ALA A 601 -11.50 -7.61 -22.21
CA ALA A 601 -11.82 -8.89 -21.61
C ALA A 601 -12.98 -8.78 -20.59
N GLU A 602 -12.94 -7.76 -19.73
CA GLU A 602 -14.01 -7.48 -18.77
C GLU A 602 -15.36 -7.24 -19.46
N SER A 603 -15.39 -6.34 -20.45
CA SER A 603 -16.60 -6.08 -21.25
C SER A 603 -17.15 -7.34 -21.92
N LEU A 604 -16.30 -8.29 -22.28
CA LEU A 604 -16.72 -9.52 -22.94
C LEU A 604 -17.25 -10.56 -21.94
N VAL A 605 -16.59 -10.70 -20.79
CA VAL A 605 -16.99 -11.65 -19.73
C VAL A 605 -18.29 -11.23 -19.05
N ASP A 606 -18.58 -9.93 -18.98
CA ASP A 606 -19.83 -9.40 -18.42
C ASP A 606 -21.05 -9.57 -19.36
N THR A 607 -20.87 -10.16 -20.55
CA THR A 607 -22.00 -10.44 -21.44
C THR A 607 -22.88 -11.57 -20.88
N PRO A 608 -24.22 -11.52 -21.08
CA PRO A 608 -25.15 -12.51 -20.52
C PRO A 608 -24.84 -13.97 -20.87
N SER A 609 -24.18 -14.22 -22.01
CA SER A 609 -23.76 -15.57 -22.42
C SER A 609 -22.56 -16.08 -21.62
N MET A 610 -21.58 -15.22 -21.36
CA MET A 610 -20.37 -15.56 -20.60
C MET A 610 -20.62 -15.59 -19.09
N MET A 611 -21.61 -14.83 -18.60
CA MET A 611 -21.95 -14.83 -17.16
C MET A 611 -22.51 -16.16 -16.63
N LYS A 612 -22.88 -17.09 -17.51
CA LYS A 612 -23.34 -18.43 -17.13
C LYS A 612 -22.20 -19.40 -16.85
N ILE A 613 -20.97 -19.02 -17.19
CA ILE A 613 -19.76 -19.84 -17.02
C ILE A 613 -19.25 -19.65 -15.59
N LYS A 614 -18.87 -20.76 -14.94
CA LYS A 614 -18.33 -20.74 -13.58
C LYS A 614 -16.87 -20.23 -13.58
N ASN A 615 -16.42 -19.73 -12.43
CA ASN A 615 -15.06 -19.20 -12.24
C ASN A 615 -14.70 -18.03 -13.20
N HIS A 616 -15.46 -16.93 -13.10
CA HIS A 616 -15.26 -15.70 -13.86
C HIS A 616 -13.82 -15.14 -13.84
N PRO A 617 -13.06 -15.17 -12.73
CA PRO A 617 -11.68 -14.68 -12.72
C PRO A 617 -10.76 -15.44 -13.67
N ALA A 618 -10.87 -16.78 -13.71
CA ALA A 618 -10.10 -17.62 -14.63
C ALA A 618 -10.53 -17.41 -16.08
N LEU A 619 -11.83 -17.26 -16.35
CA LEU A 619 -12.35 -16.93 -17.68
C LEU A 619 -11.83 -15.57 -18.17
N LYS A 620 -11.80 -14.54 -17.31
CA LYS A 620 -11.25 -13.22 -17.65
C LYS A 620 -9.79 -13.32 -18.08
N ARG A 621 -8.95 -14.04 -17.31
CA ARG A 621 -7.55 -14.27 -17.69
C ARG A 621 -7.41 -15.07 -18.99
N TYR A 622 -8.24 -16.08 -19.19
CA TYR A 622 -8.30 -16.81 -20.46
C TYR A 622 -8.58 -15.89 -21.65
N VAL A 623 -9.58 -15.01 -21.55
CA VAL A 623 -9.92 -14.05 -22.61
C VAL A 623 -8.77 -13.08 -22.88
N GLU A 624 -8.13 -12.54 -21.84
CA GLU A 624 -6.98 -11.64 -21.98
C GLU A 624 -5.83 -12.28 -22.77
N LEU A 625 -5.45 -13.51 -22.39
CA LEU A 625 -4.40 -14.27 -23.09
C LEU A 625 -4.82 -14.65 -24.51
N TYR A 626 -6.10 -14.97 -24.72
CA TYR A 626 -6.60 -15.37 -26.04
C TYR A 626 -6.64 -14.18 -27.00
N ILE A 627 -6.94 -12.96 -26.51
CA ILE A 627 -6.79 -11.72 -27.27
C ILE A 627 -5.33 -11.54 -27.70
N ILE A 628 -4.36 -11.71 -26.79
CA ILE A 628 -2.92 -11.63 -27.12
C ILE A 628 -2.57 -12.66 -28.20
N LYS A 629 -3.05 -13.90 -28.07
CA LYS A 629 -2.85 -14.97 -29.06
C LYS A 629 -3.42 -14.63 -30.43
N ILE A 630 -4.60 -14.02 -30.51
CA ILE A 630 -5.20 -13.59 -31.78
C ILE A 630 -4.32 -12.52 -32.43
N VAL A 631 -3.87 -11.52 -31.66
CA VAL A 631 -3.05 -10.43 -32.19
C VAL A 631 -1.69 -10.93 -32.69
N LYS A 632 -1.02 -11.82 -31.93
CA LYS A 632 0.24 -12.48 -32.36
C LYS A 632 0.08 -13.27 -33.65
N ASN A 633 -1.10 -13.87 -33.87
CA ASN A 633 -1.39 -14.72 -35.02
C ASN A 633 -2.20 -14.03 -36.12
N LEU A 634 -2.19 -12.70 -36.19
CA LEU A 634 -2.79 -12.00 -37.31
C LEU A 634 -2.13 -12.46 -38.62
N PRO A 635 -2.92 -12.89 -39.62
CA PRO A 635 -2.37 -13.36 -40.89
C PRO A 635 -1.71 -12.21 -41.64
N SER A 636 -0.60 -12.52 -42.30
CA SER A 636 -0.05 -11.72 -43.41
C SER A 636 -1.03 -11.80 -44.58
N ASN A 637 -1.25 -10.67 -45.26
CA ASN A 637 -2.18 -10.61 -46.41
C ASN A 637 -1.58 -11.27 -47.64
#